data_AF-A0A1R1CGU0-F1
#
_entry.id   AF-A0A1R1CGU0-F1
#
_cell.length_a   1.000
_cell.length_b   1.000
_cell.length_c   1.000
_cell.angle_alpha   90.00
_cell.angle_beta   90.00
_cell.angle_gamma   90.00
#
_symmetry.space_group_name_H-M   'P 1'
#
loop_
_entity.id
_entity.type
_entity.pdbx_description
1 polymer ?
#
loop_
_entity_poly.entity_id
_entity_poly.type
_entity_poly.pdbx_seq_one_letter_code
_entity_poly.pdbx_strand_id
1 'polypeptide(L)'
;MTFRKKVTLSALAFSMLTASLGGFPLSQKGLAEKLGFSESVYAAETELPSSIFLERMNGLHAALAAGDPTDRQEVRNLRDEIAGLDAATNQQLIDPIWKKISAKLPETADQAELKASLFQLLKDVGSFRYDPTASDLEAIRTNPEYRATLKTIAAAGGDENIKLDDFLVFMFGDGGSRKGVEGTIGSLLAAKSPTELVLLLSNKQGLMTVMLQATEQLLGETGSYKFSSILKNLGVTSQDVQSTVLSFQAKLKHDEPAMSAMTVAYIRSAAKSSVKINDDGRVHTYSLNVYGAYILPAVLQWSKLSGDDNVTVLKTGVVTIPDEASSGTAIIQAKLVNPYGGAAKVIFEQEVTLKAAGTQETEFPAAPFLERLNKLHGALAAGDPADLAAVRNLRDEIGELNFTRDQALIDPIWTKLSAGLPASADKDKLKASLFNLIKEVSGIPYESGASSLEAIRANAEYRAAMKALGAAGGEAGFVVDDLLLFMFGDGSTRPGVEGTIRQQLAGMSSTELLRLLGDKQATAAMLLQTIEQLLAETGTYKVSSLLGVLGVSSKEVSATVVNFQMKLKKDEPAIQALTTAIMRAEASETVKVSENGREQSYTLKVFGVDVPALALRWSKVSGSEAVKVAENGSVTLARGVATGSAVIQAAFINPYGGAAKVIFAQEVTLTAVNGEGDQFPAEQFLERMNKLHASLLAGDPQDVKDVRSLRDELAKLDFAKDQALINPIWNKIEAKLPSSVNKVELKKSLFQLIKAVSTIQYDPQGKELEAIRTNAEYRATLKTIAAAGGVASLTMDDFLVLMFGDGEDRPGIEGSIRNIISDMKSKDIAQLLGNKDKINAVLTEAMAKVLSSKQDYALSEAFSNLGVKSTDVRAVVVNFQNKLKYDEKATNALTVAYVRSEVISTTKVTSSGRQHEYTLKLFGTELPSSYLRWKKVSGSKDVTVAYNGKVTIPKKVESGTAVIQATIINPYGGSAKVVFQQEITLTNGDFEVDPKEALKKIADSLDAKLADIKKKLKAAKDDEQKAQLIVEVVQARSEAVNLINKVNATSALKNKAINETKSKVNKLLTTIISEIMRS
;
A
#
# COMPACT_ATOMS: atom_id res chain seq x y z
N MET A 1 25.26 -19.55 -27.31
CA MET A 1 25.20 -18.82 -26.02
C MET A 1 23.75 -18.53 -25.73
N THR A 2 23.21 -18.99 -24.60
CA THR A 2 21.78 -18.94 -24.28
C THR A 2 21.48 -17.87 -23.24
N PHE A 3 20.62 -16.91 -23.57
CA PHE A 3 20.15 -15.92 -22.60
C PHE A 3 19.25 -16.60 -21.55
N ARG A 4 19.76 -16.69 -20.32
CA ARG A 4 18.99 -17.10 -19.14
C ARG A 4 18.30 -15.88 -18.51
N LYS A 5 16.98 -15.79 -18.66
CA LYS A 5 16.07 -15.16 -17.68
C LYS A 5 14.77 -15.98 -17.66
N LYS A 6 14.45 -16.60 -16.52
CA LYS A 6 13.18 -17.28 -16.25
C LYS A 6 12.74 -16.95 -14.82
N VAL A 7 11.44 -16.76 -14.66
CA VAL A 7 10.69 -16.33 -13.46
C VAL A 7 10.44 -17.54 -12.52
N THR A 8 10.38 -17.34 -11.20
CA THR A 8 10.75 -18.38 -10.20
C THR A 8 10.32 -18.07 -8.73
N LEU A 9 9.32 -18.73 -8.05
CA LEU A 9 8.81 -18.31 -6.68
C LEU A 9 7.72 -19.08 -5.75
N SER A 10 7.62 -20.41 -5.58
CA SER A 10 6.50 -21.20 -4.87
C SER A 10 6.77 -22.20 -3.68
N ALA A 11 6.48 -21.91 -2.40
CA ALA A 11 6.29 -22.96 -1.33
C ALA A 11 4.96 -22.79 -0.59
N LEU A 12 4.68 -21.54 -0.25
CA LEU A 12 3.53 -21.16 0.57
C LEU A 12 2.19 -21.39 -0.11
N ALA A 13 2.20 -21.57 -1.43
CA ALA A 13 1.09 -22.14 -2.19
C ALA A 13 0.62 -23.51 -1.66
N PHE A 14 1.53 -24.33 -1.11
CA PHE A 14 1.18 -25.68 -0.65
C PHE A 14 0.31 -25.64 0.61
N SER A 15 0.72 -24.88 1.64
CA SER A 15 -0.02 -24.76 2.89
C SER A 15 -1.37 -24.04 2.75
N MET A 16 -1.55 -23.21 1.71
CA MET A 16 -2.88 -22.65 1.37
C MET A 16 -3.77 -23.69 0.69
N LEU A 17 -3.22 -24.47 -0.24
CA LEU A 17 -3.98 -25.51 -0.93
C LEU A 17 -4.47 -26.57 0.05
N THR A 18 -3.63 -26.97 1.01
CA THR A 18 -3.95 -28.05 1.93
C THR A 18 -4.89 -27.67 3.05
N ALA A 19 -4.88 -26.42 3.49
CA ALA A 19 -5.79 -25.95 4.52
C ALA A 19 -7.27 -26.07 4.12
N SER A 20 -7.56 -26.12 2.82
CA SER A 20 -8.90 -26.14 2.27
C SER A 20 -9.57 -27.53 2.16
N LEU A 21 -8.91 -28.62 2.59
CA LEU A 21 -9.21 -29.98 2.12
C LEU A 21 -9.97 -30.93 3.08
N GLY A 22 -11.19 -30.61 3.54
CA GLY A 22 -12.00 -31.61 4.29
C GLY A 22 -13.49 -31.60 4.04
N GLY A 23 -14.18 -32.62 4.57
CA GLY A 23 -15.64 -32.70 4.49
C GLY A 23 -16.25 -34.02 4.97
N PHE A 24 -17.01 -33.91 6.07
CA PHE A 24 -18.07 -34.78 6.63
C PHE A 24 -17.71 -36.13 7.33
N PRO A 25 -18.53 -36.54 8.33
CA PRO A 25 -18.05 -37.30 9.51
C PRO A 25 -18.65 -38.71 9.65
N LEU A 26 -18.21 -39.44 10.70
CA LEU A 26 -18.96 -40.56 11.27
C LEU A 26 -18.99 -40.54 12.81
N SER A 27 -20.19 -40.75 13.36
CA SER A 27 -20.51 -41.20 14.73
C SER A 27 -20.11 -40.32 15.93
N GLN A 28 -21.07 -39.50 16.39
CA GLN A 28 -21.17 -39.12 17.80
C GLN A 28 -21.39 -40.36 18.68
N LYS A 29 -20.45 -40.71 19.57
CA LYS A 29 -20.72 -41.23 20.93
C LYS A 29 -19.45 -41.48 21.75
N GLY A 30 -19.37 -40.82 22.91
CA GLY A 30 -18.74 -41.37 24.13
C GLY A 30 -17.21 -41.32 24.25
N LEU A 31 -16.68 -40.22 24.79
CA LEU A 31 -15.43 -40.27 25.58
C LEU A 31 -15.35 -39.18 26.66
N ALA A 32 -15.87 -37.98 26.40
CA ALA A 32 -15.80 -36.82 27.31
C ALA A 32 -16.55 -37.01 28.66
N GLU A 33 -17.48 -37.97 28.75
CA GLU A 33 -18.32 -38.18 29.93
C GLU A 33 -17.73 -39.19 30.95
N LYS A 34 -16.48 -39.65 30.74
CA LYS A 34 -15.88 -40.75 31.54
C LYS A 34 -14.51 -40.51 32.20
N LEU A 35 -13.90 -39.33 32.02
CA LEU A 35 -12.57 -39.04 32.59
C LEU A 35 -12.61 -37.73 33.38
N GLY A 36 -13.31 -37.74 34.51
CA GLY A 36 -13.36 -36.62 35.45
C GLY A 36 -11.99 -36.36 36.10
N PHE A 37 -11.19 -35.51 35.46
CA PHE A 37 -9.92 -35.01 36.00
C PHE A 37 -10.03 -33.53 36.31
N SER A 38 -9.56 -33.19 37.51
CA SER A 38 -9.54 -31.85 38.08
C SER A 38 -8.49 -30.95 37.44
N GLU A 39 -8.81 -29.65 37.43
CA GLU A 39 -7.91 -28.48 37.43
C GLU A 39 -6.41 -28.75 37.25
N SER A 40 -5.88 -28.35 36.10
CA SER A 40 -4.52 -27.82 36.02
C SER A 40 -4.54 -26.56 35.14
N VAL A 41 -4.27 -25.42 35.77
CA VAL A 41 -4.33 -24.10 35.12
C VAL A 41 -3.02 -23.89 34.33
N TYR A 42 -3.07 -24.17 33.03
CA TYR A 42 -2.11 -23.64 32.06
C TYR A 42 -2.84 -22.66 31.12
N ALA A 43 -2.17 -21.56 30.77
CA ALA A 43 -2.75 -20.45 30.04
C ALA A 43 -3.19 -20.82 28.61
N ALA A 44 -4.46 -21.22 28.47
CA ALA A 44 -5.13 -21.53 27.21
C ALA A 44 -6.35 -20.63 26.93
N GLU A 45 -6.58 -19.58 27.72
CA GLU A 45 -7.64 -18.58 27.51
C GLU A 45 -7.27 -17.54 26.44
N THR A 46 -6.90 -18.02 25.25
CA THR A 46 -6.96 -17.19 24.03
C THR A 46 -7.77 -17.97 23.00
N GLU A 47 -9.01 -17.51 22.82
CA GLU A 47 -9.89 -17.93 21.71
C GLU A 47 -9.09 -17.93 20.40
N LEU A 48 -9.37 -18.90 19.52
CA LEU A 48 -8.69 -19.04 18.24
C LEU A 48 -8.68 -17.69 17.49
N PRO A 49 -7.51 -17.04 17.29
CA PRO A 49 -7.45 -15.60 17.05
C PRO A 49 -7.82 -15.14 15.64
N SER A 50 -8.66 -15.90 14.93
CA SER A 50 -9.41 -15.41 13.78
C SER A 50 -10.68 -16.24 13.56
N SER A 51 -11.80 -15.77 14.11
CA SER A 51 -13.14 -16.09 13.62
C SER A 51 -13.22 -15.92 12.09
N ILE A 52 -12.50 -14.94 11.55
CA ILE A 52 -12.29 -14.67 10.12
C ILE A 52 -11.69 -15.87 9.37
N PHE A 53 -10.70 -16.59 9.91
CA PHE A 53 -10.15 -17.78 9.27
C PHE A 53 -11.21 -18.89 9.21
N LEU A 54 -11.95 -19.10 10.29
CA LEU A 54 -13.01 -20.11 10.35
C LEU A 54 -14.18 -19.75 9.43
N GLU A 55 -14.65 -18.50 9.43
CA GLU A 55 -15.64 -17.99 8.49
C GLU A 55 -15.18 -18.21 7.04
N ARG A 56 -13.91 -17.93 6.75
CA ARG A 56 -13.36 -18.07 5.41
C ARG A 56 -13.24 -19.53 4.97
N MET A 57 -12.77 -20.39 5.87
CA MET A 57 -12.74 -21.85 5.68
C MET A 57 -14.13 -22.45 5.51
N ASN A 58 -15.10 -21.99 6.31
CA ASN A 58 -16.51 -22.39 6.19
C ASN A 58 -17.08 -21.97 4.84
N GLY A 59 -16.75 -20.75 4.36
CA GLY A 59 -17.13 -20.26 3.04
C GLY A 59 -16.51 -21.06 1.90
N LEU A 60 -15.23 -21.44 1.99
CA LEU A 60 -14.57 -22.30 1.00
C LEU A 60 -15.11 -23.73 1.00
N HIS A 61 -15.36 -24.32 2.17
CA HIS A 61 -16.00 -25.63 2.29
C HIS A 61 -17.44 -25.60 1.75
N ALA A 62 -18.24 -24.60 2.10
CA ALA A 62 -19.61 -24.45 1.59
C ALA A 62 -19.61 -24.27 0.07
N ALA A 63 -18.69 -23.46 -0.47
CA ALA A 63 -18.52 -23.32 -1.91
C ALA A 63 -18.13 -24.65 -2.56
N LEU A 64 -17.08 -25.34 -2.09
CA LEU A 64 -16.70 -26.67 -2.60
C LEU A 64 -17.85 -27.68 -2.50
N ALA A 65 -18.65 -27.61 -1.42
CA ALA A 65 -19.78 -28.48 -1.19
C ALA A 65 -20.94 -28.25 -2.16
N ALA A 66 -21.18 -27.00 -2.58
CA ALA A 66 -22.13 -26.61 -3.62
C ALA A 66 -21.62 -26.86 -5.06
N GLY A 67 -20.45 -27.49 -5.21
CA GLY A 67 -19.87 -27.84 -6.51
C GLY A 67 -20.25 -29.23 -7.02
N ASP A 68 -19.46 -29.68 -8.00
CA ASP A 68 -19.51 -31.06 -8.48
C ASP A 68 -19.01 -32.00 -7.35
N PRO A 69 -19.72 -33.10 -7.04
CA PRO A 69 -19.24 -34.08 -6.05
C PRO A 69 -17.82 -34.59 -6.31
N THR A 70 -17.39 -34.61 -7.58
CA THR A 70 -16.02 -34.95 -7.99
C THR A 70 -15.01 -33.94 -7.46
N ASP A 71 -15.32 -32.64 -7.47
CA ASP A 71 -14.42 -31.57 -6.97
C ASP A 71 -14.06 -31.84 -5.50
N ARG A 72 -15.07 -32.19 -4.70
CA ARG A 72 -14.90 -32.53 -3.27
C ARG A 72 -14.11 -33.83 -3.08
N GLN A 73 -14.24 -34.79 -4.00
CA GLN A 73 -13.52 -36.05 -3.90
C GLN A 73 -12.05 -35.91 -4.29
N GLU A 74 -11.71 -35.13 -5.31
CA GLU A 74 -10.31 -34.87 -5.67
C GLU A 74 -9.56 -34.13 -4.56
N VAL A 75 -10.22 -33.16 -3.93
CA VAL A 75 -9.76 -32.49 -2.71
C VAL A 75 -9.42 -33.49 -1.60
N ARG A 76 -10.27 -34.51 -1.37
CA ARG A 76 -10.00 -35.57 -0.39
C ARG A 76 -8.85 -36.48 -0.83
N ASN A 77 -8.79 -36.85 -2.12
CA ASN A 77 -7.73 -37.69 -2.66
C ASN A 77 -6.35 -37.07 -2.42
N LEU A 78 -6.22 -35.75 -2.66
CA LEU A 78 -4.98 -35.01 -2.37
C LEU A 78 -4.63 -35.03 -0.87
N ARG A 79 -5.59 -34.72 0.00
CA ARG A 79 -5.37 -34.74 1.47
C ARG A 79 -4.89 -36.12 1.93
N ASP A 80 -5.54 -37.17 1.47
CA ASP A 80 -5.24 -38.54 1.88
C ASP A 80 -3.88 -39.01 1.29
N GLU A 81 -3.50 -38.53 0.10
CA GLU A 81 -2.16 -38.73 -0.47
C GLU A 81 -1.07 -38.01 0.35
N ILE A 82 -1.33 -36.79 0.85
CA ILE A 82 -0.42 -36.05 1.72
C ILE A 82 -0.29 -36.71 3.09
N ALA A 83 -1.40 -37.13 3.71
CA ALA A 83 -1.40 -37.89 4.96
C ALA A 83 -0.53 -39.16 4.86
N GLY A 84 -0.56 -39.81 3.70
CA GLY A 84 0.23 -40.99 3.35
C GLY A 84 1.71 -40.74 3.06
N LEU A 85 2.21 -39.51 3.11
CA LEU A 85 3.65 -39.23 2.97
C LEU A 85 4.42 -39.75 4.20
N ASP A 86 5.47 -40.52 3.90
CA ASP A 86 6.35 -41.12 4.90
C ASP A 86 7.54 -40.18 5.17
N ALA A 87 7.76 -39.85 6.44
CA ALA A 87 8.83 -38.95 6.85
C ALA A 87 10.23 -39.52 6.53
N ALA A 88 10.44 -40.84 6.60
CA ALA A 88 11.75 -41.43 6.34
C ALA A 88 12.18 -41.31 4.86
N THR A 89 11.22 -41.38 3.93
CA THR A 89 11.49 -41.34 2.48
C THR A 89 11.08 -40.04 1.79
N ASN A 90 10.43 -39.08 2.46
CA ASN A 90 9.90 -37.85 1.85
C ASN A 90 10.39 -36.53 2.49
N GLN A 91 11.19 -36.56 3.56
CA GLN A 91 11.81 -35.35 4.14
C GLN A 91 12.62 -34.48 3.16
N GLN A 92 13.12 -35.04 2.06
CA GLN A 92 13.84 -34.28 1.03
C GLN A 92 12.94 -33.32 0.24
N LEU A 93 11.61 -33.42 0.34
CA LEU A 93 10.69 -32.47 -0.32
C LEU A 93 10.83 -31.04 0.23
N ILE A 94 11.27 -30.91 1.49
CA ILE A 94 11.50 -29.60 2.16
C ILE A 94 12.96 -29.14 2.13
N ASP A 95 13.87 -29.90 1.48
CA ASP A 95 15.31 -29.60 1.41
C ASP A 95 15.65 -28.15 1.04
N PRO A 96 14.98 -27.49 0.07
CA PRO A 96 15.32 -26.12 -0.32
C PRO A 96 15.21 -25.10 0.83
N ILE A 97 14.14 -25.18 1.61
CA ILE A 97 13.94 -24.35 2.81
C ILE A 97 14.82 -24.88 3.95
N TRP A 98 14.83 -26.20 4.17
CA TRP A 98 15.58 -26.82 5.25
C TRP A 98 17.07 -26.47 5.23
N LYS A 99 17.71 -26.45 4.05
CA LYS A 99 19.14 -26.11 3.91
C LYS A 99 19.48 -24.67 4.32
N LYS A 100 18.49 -23.78 4.40
CA LYS A 100 18.65 -22.41 4.92
C LYS A 100 18.53 -22.40 6.44
N ILE A 101 17.49 -23.06 6.94
CA ILE A 101 17.23 -23.26 8.38
C ILE A 101 18.44 -23.94 9.04
N SER A 102 18.88 -25.08 8.52
CA SER A 102 19.96 -25.90 9.09
C SER A 102 21.32 -25.18 9.11
N ALA A 103 21.54 -24.20 8.22
CA ALA A 103 22.74 -23.37 8.19
C ALA A 103 22.72 -22.23 9.24
N LYS A 104 21.64 -22.11 10.02
CA LYS A 104 21.43 -21.09 11.05
C LYS A 104 21.09 -21.66 12.43
N LEU A 105 20.71 -22.93 12.52
CA LEU A 105 20.53 -23.64 13.78
C LEU A 105 21.87 -23.74 14.55
N PRO A 106 21.84 -23.72 15.90
CA PRO A 106 23.04 -23.95 16.71
C PRO A 106 23.53 -25.39 16.56
N GLU A 107 24.83 -25.62 16.75
CA GLU A 107 25.45 -26.96 16.64
C GLU A 107 24.87 -27.99 17.65
N THR A 108 24.25 -27.51 18.72
CA THR A 108 23.60 -28.33 19.76
C THR A 108 22.16 -28.77 19.40
N ALA A 109 21.60 -28.30 18.29
CA ALA A 109 20.24 -28.68 17.87
C ALA A 109 20.26 -30.00 17.10
N ASP A 110 19.35 -30.93 17.44
CA ASP A 110 19.15 -32.14 16.63
C ASP A 110 18.48 -31.75 15.30
N GLN A 111 19.32 -31.62 14.27
CA GLN A 111 18.88 -31.26 12.93
C GLN A 111 18.05 -32.36 12.25
N ALA A 112 18.16 -33.62 12.66
CA ALA A 112 17.36 -34.71 12.09
C ALA A 112 15.95 -34.71 12.69
N GLU A 113 15.85 -34.57 14.01
CA GLU A 113 14.57 -34.45 14.73
C GLU A 113 13.81 -33.18 14.31
N LEU A 114 14.48 -32.02 14.28
CA LEU A 114 13.84 -30.77 13.82
C LEU A 114 13.38 -30.84 12.37
N LYS A 115 14.12 -31.51 11.47
CA LYS A 115 13.69 -31.71 10.09
C LYS A 115 12.48 -32.64 10.01
N ALA A 116 12.48 -33.72 10.79
CA ALA A 116 11.37 -34.66 10.86
C ALA A 116 10.10 -33.99 11.40
N SER A 117 10.21 -33.23 12.49
CA SER A 117 9.11 -32.49 13.11
C SER A 117 8.59 -31.38 12.19
N LEU A 118 9.46 -30.63 11.52
CA LEU A 118 9.04 -29.62 10.52
C LEU A 118 8.33 -30.27 9.32
N PHE A 119 8.83 -31.40 8.84
CA PHE A 119 8.17 -32.15 7.76
C PHE A 119 6.80 -32.67 8.20
N GLN A 120 6.70 -33.20 9.43
CA GLN A 120 5.45 -33.72 9.99
C GLN A 120 4.43 -32.60 10.25
N LEU A 121 4.85 -31.43 10.74
CA LEU A 121 4.01 -30.22 10.82
C LEU A 121 3.47 -29.82 9.43
N LEU A 122 4.33 -29.79 8.41
CA LEU A 122 3.91 -29.49 7.04
C LEU A 122 3.01 -30.58 6.44
N LYS A 123 3.14 -31.84 6.88
CA LYS A 123 2.24 -32.93 6.50
C LYS A 123 0.89 -32.81 7.18
N ASP A 124 0.84 -32.47 8.47
CA ASP A 124 -0.40 -32.31 9.22
C ASP A 124 -1.19 -31.09 8.76
N VAL A 125 -0.55 -29.92 8.62
CA VAL A 125 -1.13 -28.75 7.92
C VAL A 125 -1.45 -29.11 6.45
N GLY A 126 -0.70 -30.05 5.90
CA GLY A 126 -0.87 -30.65 4.58
C GLY A 126 -2.10 -31.56 4.43
N SER A 127 -2.62 -32.10 5.53
CA SER A 127 -3.64 -33.15 5.52
C SER A 127 -4.76 -32.94 6.54
N PHE A 128 -4.85 -31.78 7.18
CA PHE A 128 -5.88 -31.54 8.19
C PHE A 128 -7.26 -31.54 7.53
N ARG A 129 -8.26 -31.98 8.28
CA ARG A 129 -9.63 -32.08 7.81
C ARG A 129 -10.33 -30.79 8.18
N TYR A 130 -10.96 -30.14 7.20
CA TYR A 130 -11.97 -29.12 7.50
C TYR A 130 -12.92 -29.64 8.59
N ASP A 131 -12.92 -28.92 9.69
CA ASP A 131 -13.74 -29.09 10.86
C ASP A 131 -14.31 -27.71 11.22
N PRO A 132 -15.64 -27.53 11.20
CA PRO A 132 -16.26 -26.26 11.57
C PRO A 132 -16.00 -25.86 13.04
N THR A 133 -15.53 -26.77 13.90
CA THR A 133 -15.09 -26.45 15.28
C THR A 133 -13.58 -26.33 15.44
N ALA A 134 -12.82 -26.42 14.34
CA ALA A 134 -11.38 -26.22 14.27
C ALA A 134 -10.50 -27.16 15.12
N SER A 135 -11.01 -28.32 15.56
CA SER A 135 -10.27 -29.20 16.49
C SER A 135 -8.98 -29.78 15.90
N ASP A 136 -8.95 -30.09 14.60
CA ASP A 136 -7.73 -30.49 13.88
C ASP A 136 -6.68 -29.36 13.89
N LEU A 137 -7.10 -28.09 13.69
CA LEU A 137 -6.19 -26.95 13.76
C LEU A 137 -5.74 -26.67 15.19
N GLU A 138 -6.62 -26.83 16.18
CA GLU A 138 -6.27 -26.67 17.59
C GLU A 138 -5.29 -27.76 18.06
N ALA A 139 -5.42 -28.99 17.55
CA ALA A 139 -4.45 -30.06 17.77
C ALA A 139 -3.07 -29.68 17.20
N ILE A 140 -3.01 -29.11 15.99
CA ILE A 140 -1.75 -28.59 15.41
C ILE A 140 -1.22 -27.39 16.21
N ARG A 141 -2.09 -26.47 16.69
CA ARG A 141 -1.74 -25.28 17.48
C ARG A 141 -1.17 -25.63 18.85
N THR A 142 -1.72 -26.64 19.49
CA THR A 142 -1.37 -27.05 20.86
C THR A 142 -0.27 -28.12 20.90
N ASN A 143 0.02 -28.81 19.79
CA ASN A 143 1.07 -29.81 19.71
C ASN A 143 2.43 -29.27 20.25
N PRO A 144 2.97 -29.86 21.33
CA PRO A 144 4.16 -29.34 21.99
C PRO A 144 5.42 -29.49 21.13
N GLU A 145 5.51 -30.53 20.29
CA GLU A 145 6.64 -30.75 19.38
C GLU A 145 6.67 -29.68 18.29
N TYR A 146 5.52 -29.37 17.68
CA TYR A 146 5.44 -28.32 16.65
C TYR A 146 5.78 -26.94 17.22
N ARG A 147 5.32 -26.64 18.45
CA ARG A 147 5.68 -25.41 19.17
C ARG A 147 7.18 -25.35 19.48
N ALA A 148 7.79 -26.45 19.93
CA ALA A 148 9.22 -26.53 20.20
C ALA A 148 10.06 -26.36 18.91
N THR A 149 9.67 -27.03 17.83
CA THR A 149 10.31 -26.93 16.51
C THR A 149 10.22 -25.52 15.94
N LEU A 150 9.01 -24.91 15.92
CA LEU A 150 8.83 -23.54 15.45
C LEU A 150 9.61 -22.53 16.29
N LYS A 151 9.60 -22.66 17.63
CA LYS A 151 10.38 -21.79 18.51
C LYS A 151 11.88 -21.90 18.25
N THR A 152 12.40 -23.12 18.03
CA THR A 152 13.83 -23.35 17.75
C THR A 152 14.25 -22.77 16.40
N ILE A 153 13.41 -22.93 15.37
CA ILE A 153 13.64 -22.35 14.04
C ILE A 153 13.56 -20.81 14.10
N ALA A 154 12.58 -20.26 14.81
CA ALA A 154 12.41 -18.81 14.93
C ALA A 154 13.53 -18.14 15.73
N ALA A 155 14.03 -18.78 16.80
CA ALA A 155 15.21 -18.31 17.53
C ALA A 155 16.45 -18.22 16.63
N ALA A 156 16.66 -19.21 15.74
CA ALA A 156 17.70 -19.16 14.70
C ALA A 156 17.46 -18.07 13.63
N GLY A 157 16.20 -17.65 13.45
CA GLY A 157 15.79 -16.49 12.67
C GLY A 157 15.77 -15.15 13.44
N GLY A 158 16.20 -15.14 14.71
CA GLY A 158 16.30 -13.93 15.53
C GLY A 158 15.04 -13.50 16.28
N ASP A 159 13.99 -14.34 16.38
CA ASP A 159 12.77 -14.08 17.15
C ASP A 159 12.38 -15.31 17.99
N GLU A 160 12.48 -15.20 19.31
CA GLU A 160 12.17 -16.30 20.25
C GLU A 160 10.67 -16.42 20.58
N ASN A 161 9.85 -15.47 20.10
CA ASN A 161 8.46 -15.23 20.52
C ASN A 161 7.42 -15.47 19.42
N ILE A 162 7.76 -16.29 18.41
CA ILE A 162 6.78 -16.73 17.39
C ILE A 162 5.64 -17.54 18.05
N LYS A 163 4.41 -17.28 17.60
CA LYS A 163 3.23 -18.11 17.87
C LYS A 163 2.75 -18.75 16.56
N LEU A 164 1.99 -19.85 16.64
CA LEU A 164 1.31 -20.36 15.42
C LEU A 164 0.32 -19.31 14.88
N ASP A 165 -0.23 -18.46 15.74
CA ASP A 165 -1.09 -17.34 15.35
C ASP A 165 -0.37 -16.35 14.41
N ASP A 166 0.94 -16.11 14.59
CA ASP A 166 1.73 -15.27 13.68
C ASP A 166 1.87 -15.93 12.28
N PHE A 167 1.88 -17.26 12.21
CA PHE A 167 1.83 -18.03 10.96
C PHE A 167 0.43 -17.98 10.34
N LEU A 168 -0.64 -18.13 11.11
CA LEU A 168 -2.02 -18.03 10.60
C LEU A 168 -2.32 -16.64 10.04
N VAL A 169 -1.91 -15.57 10.72
CA VAL A 169 -2.02 -14.19 10.22
C VAL A 169 -1.18 -13.98 8.95
N PHE A 170 0.00 -14.58 8.86
CA PHE A 170 0.79 -14.54 7.61
C PHE A 170 0.08 -15.26 6.46
N MET A 171 -0.57 -16.40 6.71
CA MET A 171 -1.30 -17.19 5.71
C MET A 171 -2.60 -16.53 5.24
N PHE A 172 -3.46 -16.10 6.17
CA PHE A 172 -4.86 -15.72 5.90
C PHE A 172 -5.19 -14.26 6.24
N GLY A 173 -4.28 -13.57 6.93
CA GLY A 173 -4.48 -12.21 7.41
C GLY A 173 -5.10 -12.13 8.81
N ASP A 174 -5.33 -10.90 9.27
CA ASP A 174 -6.03 -10.60 10.53
C ASP A 174 -7.45 -10.05 10.30
N GLY A 175 -7.95 -10.10 9.06
CA GLY A 175 -9.22 -9.51 8.64
C GLY A 175 -9.24 -7.97 8.62
N GLY A 176 -8.13 -7.32 8.97
CA GLY A 176 -7.96 -5.87 8.96
C GLY A 176 -6.90 -5.43 7.96
N SER A 177 -5.83 -4.81 8.47
CA SER A 177 -4.76 -4.24 7.63
C SER A 177 -3.78 -5.29 7.09
N ARG A 178 -3.61 -6.43 7.77
CA ARG A 178 -2.73 -7.51 7.32
C ARG A 178 -3.53 -8.52 6.52
N LYS A 179 -3.36 -8.48 5.20
CA LYS A 179 -4.11 -9.30 4.24
C LYS A 179 -3.73 -10.79 4.22
N GLY A 180 -2.53 -11.15 4.69
CA GLY A 180 -1.95 -12.48 4.51
C GLY A 180 -1.82 -12.92 3.05
N VAL A 181 -1.32 -14.15 2.82
CA VAL A 181 -1.14 -14.69 1.45
C VAL A 181 -2.46 -14.77 0.71
N GLU A 182 -3.54 -15.18 1.36
CA GLU A 182 -4.86 -15.25 0.75
C GLU A 182 -5.39 -13.88 0.30
N GLY A 183 -5.44 -12.88 1.18
CA GLY A 183 -5.93 -11.54 0.83
C GLY A 183 -5.01 -10.82 -0.17
N THR A 184 -3.74 -11.20 -0.23
CA THR A 184 -2.79 -10.73 -1.25
C THR A 184 -3.04 -11.40 -2.61
N ILE A 185 -3.35 -12.70 -2.66
CA ILE A 185 -3.89 -13.36 -3.88
C ILE A 185 -5.18 -12.67 -4.34
N GLY A 186 -6.12 -12.43 -3.43
CA GLY A 186 -7.36 -11.70 -3.74
C GLY A 186 -7.08 -10.33 -4.35
N SER A 187 -6.13 -9.58 -3.80
CA SER A 187 -5.69 -8.28 -4.34
C SER A 187 -5.04 -8.40 -5.72
N LEU A 188 -4.20 -9.42 -5.95
CA LEU A 188 -3.56 -9.67 -7.24
C LEU A 188 -4.55 -10.15 -8.31
N LEU A 189 -5.61 -10.87 -7.93
CA LEU A 189 -6.69 -11.27 -8.84
C LEU A 189 -7.60 -10.08 -9.17
N ALA A 190 -7.95 -9.25 -8.19
CA ALA A 190 -8.72 -8.02 -8.39
C ALA A 190 -8.07 -7.05 -9.38
N ALA A 191 -6.73 -6.99 -9.39
CA ALA A 191 -5.95 -6.13 -10.28
C ALA A 191 -5.81 -6.65 -11.73
N LYS A 192 -6.35 -7.83 -12.07
CA LYS A 192 -6.20 -8.44 -13.40
C LYS A 192 -7.38 -8.14 -14.31
N SER A 193 -7.10 -8.00 -15.60
CA SER A 193 -8.15 -7.88 -16.60
C SER A 193 -9.02 -9.16 -16.66
N PRO A 194 -10.29 -9.04 -17.10
CA PRO A 194 -11.16 -10.20 -17.32
C PRO A 194 -10.53 -11.27 -18.22
N THR A 195 -9.74 -10.86 -19.22
CA THR A 195 -8.97 -11.75 -20.10
C THR A 195 -7.84 -12.47 -19.38
N GLU A 196 -7.09 -11.80 -18.50
CA GLU A 196 -6.02 -12.45 -17.73
C GLU A 196 -6.58 -13.43 -16.70
N LEU A 197 -7.72 -13.10 -16.07
CA LEU A 197 -8.40 -14.03 -15.18
C LEU A 197 -8.82 -15.29 -15.92
N VAL A 198 -9.46 -15.16 -17.10
CA VAL A 198 -9.77 -16.32 -17.95
C VAL A 198 -8.54 -17.16 -18.28
N LEU A 199 -7.42 -16.51 -18.65
CA LEU A 199 -6.16 -17.20 -18.95
C LEU A 199 -5.49 -17.84 -17.72
N LEU A 200 -5.78 -17.37 -16.50
CA LEU A 200 -5.31 -18.00 -15.27
C LEU A 200 -6.09 -19.28 -14.98
N LEU A 201 -7.42 -19.24 -15.11
CA LEU A 201 -8.32 -20.34 -14.77
C LEU A 201 -8.03 -21.64 -15.53
N SER A 202 -7.37 -21.54 -16.68
CA SER A 202 -6.92 -22.65 -17.51
C SER A 202 -5.42 -22.98 -17.42
N ASN A 203 -4.63 -22.17 -16.70
CA ASN A 203 -3.17 -22.24 -16.74
C ASN A 203 -2.61 -22.53 -15.34
N LYS A 204 -2.26 -23.80 -15.08
CA LYS A 204 -1.58 -24.26 -13.85
C LYS A 204 -0.35 -23.40 -13.52
N GLN A 205 0.49 -23.08 -14.50
CA GLN A 205 1.63 -22.16 -14.33
C GLN A 205 1.19 -20.73 -14.01
N GLY A 206 0.06 -20.27 -14.55
CA GLY A 206 -0.54 -18.97 -14.28
C GLY A 206 -1.05 -18.86 -12.84
N LEU A 207 -1.92 -19.77 -12.40
CA LEU A 207 -2.43 -19.81 -11.02
C LEU A 207 -1.30 -19.90 -10.01
N MET A 208 -0.33 -20.78 -10.27
CA MET A 208 0.93 -20.84 -9.54
C MET A 208 1.54 -19.43 -9.50
N THR A 209 1.85 -18.79 -10.64
CA THR A 209 2.42 -17.43 -10.75
C THR A 209 1.70 -16.35 -9.91
N VAL A 210 0.40 -16.47 -9.63
CA VAL A 210 -0.31 -15.53 -8.74
C VAL A 210 -0.02 -15.81 -7.26
N MET A 211 -0.10 -17.08 -6.83
CA MET A 211 0.29 -17.47 -5.46
C MET A 211 1.75 -17.12 -5.17
N LEU A 212 2.57 -17.14 -6.22
CA LEU A 212 4.01 -16.84 -6.22
C LEU A 212 4.22 -15.36 -5.89
N GLN A 213 3.63 -14.49 -6.69
CA GLN A 213 3.69 -13.04 -6.51
C GLN A 213 3.17 -12.62 -5.12
N ALA A 214 2.09 -13.23 -4.64
CA ALA A 214 1.59 -12.97 -3.28
C ALA A 214 2.61 -13.38 -2.20
N THR A 215 3.20 -14.57 -2.35
CA THR A 215 4.26 -15.06 -1.46
C THR A 215 5.51 -14.17 -1.51
N GLU A 216 5.92 -13.69 -2.69
CA GLU A 216 7.05 -12.76 -2.85
C GLU A 216 6.84 -11.49 -2.04
N GLN A 217 5.68 -10.85 -2.26
CA GLN A 217 5.32 -9.59 -1.66
C GLN A 217 5.34 -9.70 -0.14
N LEU A 218 4.70 -10.72 0.42
CA LEU A 218 4.61 -10.92 1.86
C LEU A 218 5.94 -11.30 2.52
N LEU A 219 6.78 -12.08 1.85
CA LEU A 219 8.15 -12.34 2.32
C LEU A 219 9.02 -11.05 2.30
N GLY A 220 8.66 -10.07 1.48
CA GLY A 220 9.22 -8.72 1.51
C GLY A 220 8.73 -7.85 2.68
N GLU A 221 7.50 -8.04 3.15
CA GLU A 221 6.82 -7.26 4.20
C GLU A 221 7.29 -7.63 5.63
N THR A 222 8.60 -7.61 5.87
CA THR A 222 9.20 -8.06 7.16
C THR A 222 8.92 -7.17 8.37
N GLY A 223 8.39 -5.96 8.16
CA GLY A 223 7.90 -5.10 9.26
C GLY A 223 6.47 -5.43 9.69
N SER A 224 5.65 -6.01 8.80
CA SER A 224 4.23 -6.31 9.06
C SER A 224 3.99 -7.76 9.50
N TYR A 225 4.91 -8.67 9.16
CA TYR A 225 4.81 -10.09 9.46
C TYR A 225 6.11 -10.63 10.08
N LYS A 226 6.04 -11.05 11.36
CA LYS A 226 7.16 -11.70 12.05
C LYS A 226 7.67 -12.93 11.29
N PHE A 227 6.76 -13.73 10.74
CA PHE A 227 7.09 -14.92 9.97
C PHE A 227 7.98 -14.61 8.76
N SER A 228 7.71 -13.51 8.04
CA SER A 228 8.55 -13.02 6.95
C SER A 228 9.92 -12.57 7.43
N SER A 229 9.99 -11.86 8.58
CA SER A 229 11.26 -11.45 9.19
C SER A 229 12.14 -12.66 9.54
N ILE A 230 11.56 -13.65 10.21
CA ILE A 230 12.21 -14.92 10.58
C ILE A 230 12.75 -15.64 9.32
N LEU A 231 11.91 -15.84 8.30
CA LEU A 231 12.34 -16.51 7.06
C LEU A 231 13.47 -15.75 6.34
N LYS A 232 13.39 -14.42 6.25
CA LYS A 232 14.44 -13.57 5.66
C LYS A 232 15.77 -13.68 6.43
N ASN A 233 15.74 -13.67 7.76
CA ASN A 233 16.92 -13.81 8.62
C ASN A 233 17.55 -15.21 8.53
N LEU A 234 16.72 -16.24 8.37
CA LEU A 234 17.15 -17.61 8.06
C LEU A 234 17.76 -17.73 6.65
N GLY A 235 17.62 -16.71 5.79
CA GLY A 235 18.06 -16.74 4.40
C GLY A 235 17.16 -17.58 3.49
N VAL A 236 15.93 -17.87 3.93
CA VAL A 236 14.88 -18.48 3.12
C VAL A 236 14.39 -17.45 2.13
N THR A 237 14.74 -17.64 0.86
CA THR A 237 14.20 -16.83 -0.22
C THR A 237 12.89 -17.42 -0.72
N SER A 238 12.16 -16.57 -1.41
CA SER A 238 10.93 -16.92 -2.10
C SER A 238 11.13 -17.94 -3.26
N GLN A 239 12.39 -18.15 -3.69
CA GLN A 239 12.79 -19.22 -4.63
C GLN A 239 13.15 -20.56 -3.95
N ASP A 240 13.69 -20.54 -2.73
CA ASP A 240 13.85 -21.76 -1.94
C ASP A 240 12.48 -22.34 -1.63
N VAL A 241 11.59 -21.42 -1.24
CA VAL A 241 10.15 -21.56 -1.29
C VAL A 241 9.74 -22.25 -2.62
N GLN A 242 9.97 -21.71 -3.83
CA GLN A 242 9.66 -22.44 -5.11
C GLN A 242 10.00 -23.91 -5.17
N SER A 243 11.22 -24.20 -4.79
CA SER A 243 11.76 -25.52 -5.03
C SER A 243 11.04 -26.56 -4.15
N THR A 244 10.42 -26.13 -3.04
CA THR A 244 9.61 -26.99 -2.16
C THR A 244 8.22 -27.34 -2.74
N VAL A 245 7.36 -26.40 -3.20
CA VAL A 245 6.08 -26.83 -3.84
C VAL A 245 6.35 -27.68 -5.06
N LEU A 246 7.32 -27.30 -5.91
CA LEU A 246 7.62 -28.09 -7.09
C LEU A 246 8.12 -29.50 -6.74
N SER A 247 8.78 -29.68 -5.58
CA SER A 247 9.12 -31.01 -5.07
C SER A 247 7.89 -31.80 -4.64
N PHE A 248 6.96 -31.20 -3.89
CA PHE A 248 5.69 -31.85 -3.51
C PHE A 248 4.81 -32.17 -4.74
N GLN A 249 4.65 -31.23 -5.69
CA GLN A 249 3.88 -31.45 -6.92
C GLN A 249 4.51 -32.51 -7.84
N ALA A 250 5.84 -32.66 -7.84
CA ALA A 250 6.50 -33.76 -8.55
C ALA A 250 6.32 -35.13 -7.86
N LYS A 251 5.88 -35.15 -6.60
CA LYS A 251 5.66 -36.36 -5.79
C LYS A 251 4.21 -36.82 -5.77
N LEU A 252 3.26 -35.89 -5.73
CA LEU A 252 1.82 -36.16 -5.64
C LEU A 252 1.17 -36.33 -7.00
N LYS A 253 0.06 -37.07 -7.03
CA LYS A 253 -0.73 -37.38 -8.23
C LYS A 253 -2.06 -36.63 -8.26
N HIS A 254 -2.60 -36.31 -7.08
CA HIS A 254 -3.89 -35.63 -6.95
C HIS A 254 -3.76 -34.11 -6.78
N ASP A 255 -2.56 -33.54 -6.92
CA ASP A 255 -2.34 -32.09 -6.79
C ASP A 255 -3.17 -31.29 -7.80
N GLU A 256 -3.18 -31.71 -9.06
CA GLU A 256 -3.80 -30.99 -10.17
C GLU A 256 -5.33 -31.01 -10.17
N PRO A 257 -6.00 -32.17 -10.00
CA PRO A 257 -7.46 -32.21 -9.87
C PRO A 257 -7.95 -31.44 -8.64
N ALA A 258 -7.26 -31.55 -7.50
CA ALA A 258 -7.61 -30.82 -6.28
C ALA A 258 -7.36 -29.30 -6.39
N MET A 259 -6.26 -28.86 -7.03
CA MET A 259 -6.02 -27.44 -7.33
C MET A 259 -7.13 -26.86 -8.20
N SER A 260 -7.58 -27.60 -9.22
CA SER A 260 -8.69 -27.18 -10.09
C SER A 260 -9.99 -27.05 -9.29
N ALA A 261 -10.37 -28.10 -8.55
CA ALA A 261 -11.53 -28.11 -7.67
C ALA A 261 -11.52 -26.95 -6.67
N MET A 262 -10.38 -26.68 -6.02
CA MET A 262 -10.25 -25.59 -5.07
C MET A 262 -10.26 -24.22 -5.73
N THR A 263 -9.67 -24.07 -6.91
CA THR A 263 -9.77 -22.81 -7.67
C THR A 263 -11.22 -22.49 -8.00
N VAL A 264 -12.00 -23.49 -8.43
CA VAL A 264 -13.44 -23.35 -8.70
C VAL A 264 -14.22 -23.01 -7.42
N ALA A 265 -13.95 -23.67 -6.29
CA ALA A 265 -14.55 -23.33 -5.01
C ALA A 265 -14.19 -21.90 -4.55
N TYR A 266 -12.95 -21.47 -4.77
CA TYR A 266 -12.46 -20.14 -4.44
C TYR A 266 -13.20 -19.05 -5.24
N ILE A 267 -13.35 -19.24 -6.56
CA ILE A 267 -14.19 -18.40 -7.44
C ILE A 267 -15.63 -18.36 -6.92
N ARG A 268 -16.24 -19.53 -6.70
CA ARG A 268 -17.64 -19.67 -6.26
C ARG A 268 -17.89 -18.98 -4.92
N SER A 269 -16.96 -19.05 -3.97
CA SER A 269 -17.04 -18.35 -2.68
C SER A 269 -16.96 -16.81 -2.78
N ALA A 270 -16.45 -16.29 -3.90
CA ALA A 270 -16.24 -14.86 -4.13
C ALA A 270 -17.08 -14.28 -5.28
N ALA A 271 -17.89 -15.12 -5.93
CA ALA A 271 -18.73 -14.74 -7.06
C ALA A 271 -19.92 -13.90 -6.58
N LYS A 272 -19.97 -12.66 -7.02
CA LYS A 272 -21.09 -11.74 -6.80
C LYS A 272 -21.72 -11.39 -8.14
N SER A 273 -23.04 -11.56 -8.24
CA SER A 273 -23.79 -11.11 -9.42
C SER A 273 -23.93 -9.60 -9.47
N SER A 274 -23.87 -9.05 -10.68
CA SER A 274 -24.39 -7.74 -11.00
C SER A 274 -25.45 -7.91 -12.08
N VAL A 275 -26.63 -7.32 -11.89
CA VAL A 275 -27.78 -7.43 -12.77
C VAL A 275 -28.13 -6.06 -13.35
N LYS A 276 -28.30 -5.99 -14.67
CA LYS A 276 -28.94 -4.86 -15.34
C LYS A 276 -30.38 -5.25 -15.65
N ILE A 277 -31.33 -4.59 -15.00
CA ILE A 277 -32.77 -4.76 -15.24
C ILE A 277 -33.17 -3.67 -16.24
N ASN A 278 -33.86 -4.04 -17.31
CA ASN A 278 -34.40 -3.08 -18.27
C ASN A 278 -35.66 -2.37 -17.72
N ASP A 279 -36.09 -1.32 -18.42
CA ASP A 279 -37.11 -0.39 -17.90
C ASP A 279 -38.52 -0.99 -17.75
N ASP A 280 -38.83 -2.09 -18.44
CA ASP A 280 -40.08 -2.84 -18.26
C ASP A 280 -39.97 -3.98 -17.21
N GLY A 281 -38.80 -4.19 -16.59
CA GLY A 281 -38.57 -5.25 -15.59
C GLY A 281 -38.64 -6.70 -16.12
N ARG A 282 -38.86 -6.90 -17.43
CA ARG A 282 -39.01 -8.21 -18.07
C ARG A 282 -37.68 -8.84 -18.45
N VAL A 283 -36.60 -8.07 -18.54
CA VAL A 283 -35.28 -8.51 -18.96
C VAL A 283 -34.23 -8.18 -17.89
N HIS A 284 -33.68 -9.21 -17.28
CA HIS A 284 -32.56 -9.11 -16.34
C HIS A 284 -31.29 -9.65 -17.00
N THR A 285 -30.29 -8.81 -17.23
CA THR A 285 -28.98 -9.22 -17.76
C THR A 285 -27.99 -9.39 -16.62
N TYR A 286 -27.66 -10.64 -16.30
CA TYR A 286 -26.71 -11.00 -15.25
C TYR A 286 -25.27 -11.07 -15.74
N SER A 287 -24.37 -10.63 -14.87
CA SER A 287 -22.91 -10.78 -14.98
C SER A 287 -22.32 -11.15 -13.63
N LEU A 288 -21.10 -11.68 -13.60
CA LEU A 288 -20.41 -12.06 -12.37
C LEU A 288 -19.13 -11.26 -12.19
N ASN A 289 -18.86 -10.89 -10.93
CA ASN A 289 -17.59 -10.34 -10.49
C ASN A 289 -16.99 -11.25 -9.41
N VAL A 290 -15.67 -11.43 -9.43
CA VAL A 290 -14.92 -12.22 -8.44
C VAL A 290 -13.75 -11.36 -7.94
N TYR A 291 -13.70 -11.13 -6.63
CA TYR A 291 -12.82 -10.12 -6.00
C TYR A 291 -12.91 -8.72 -6.65
N GLY A 292 -14.11 -8.35 -7.13
CA GLY A 292 -14.34 -7.07 -7.82
C GLY A 292 -13.95 -7.04 -9.30
N ALA A 293 -13.34 -8.11 -9.83
CA ALA A 293 -13.01 -8.20 -11.24
C ALA A 293 -14.09 -8.95 -12.04
N TYR A 294 -14.47 -8.37 -13.18
CA TYR A 294 -15.53 -8.86 -14.06
C TYR A 294 -15.14 -10.17 -14.77
N ILE A 295 -16.05 -11.15 -14.82
CA ILE A 295 -15.88 -12.38 -15.62
C ILE A 295 -16.51 -12.18 -17.00
N LEU A 296 -15.74 -12.46 -18.05
CA LEU A 296 -16.22 -12.36 -19.44
C LEU A 296 -17.41 -13.31 -19.69
N PRO A 297 -18.52 -12.83 -20.29
CA PRO A 297 -19.65 -13.69 -20.66
C PRO A 297 -19.25 -14.85 -21.59
N ALA A 298 -18.18 -14.70 -22.37
CA ALA A 298 -17.66 -15.74 -23.26
C ALA A 298 -17.16 -17.01 -22.53
N VAL A 299 -16.86 -16.95 -21.23
CA VAL A 299 -16.53 -18.12 -20.40
C VAL A 299 -17.64 -18.53 -19.44
N LEU A 300 -18.80 -17.88 -19.52
CA LEU A 300 -19.97 -18.21 -18.72
C LEU A 300 -21.01 -18.90 -19.61
N GLN A 301 -21.53 -20.02 -19.15
CA GLN A 301 -22.75 -20.61 -19.68
C GLN A 301 -23.84 -20.50 -18.62
N TRP A 302 -24.77 -19.58 -18.84
CA TRP A 302 -25.97 -19.45 -18.03
C TRP A 302 -27.05 -20.44 -18.46
N SER A 303 -27.83 -20.92 -17.50
CA SER A 303 -28.97 -21.81 -17.71
C SER A 303 -30.01 -21.67 -16.59
N LYS A 304 -31.28 -21.90 -16.92
CA LYS A 304 -32.35 -22.11 -15.93
C LYS A 304 -32.17 -23.50 -15.31
N LEU A 305 -32.11 -23.56 -13.99
CA LEU A 305 -32.05 -24.82 -13.23
C LEU A 305 -33.47 -25.30 -12.84
N SER A 306 -34.34 -24.38 -12.41
CA SER A 306 -35.74 -24.64 -12.04
C SER A 306 -36.59 -23.36 -12.07
N GLY A 307 -37.90 -23.48 -11.82
CA GLY A 307 -38.86 -22.37 -11.70
C GLY A 307 -39.80 -22.20 -12.89
N ASP A 308 -40.52 -21.08 -12.93
CA ASP A 308 -41.68 -20.83 -13.80
C ASP A 308 -41.37 -20.94 -15.29
N ASP A 309 -42.21 -21.64 -16.05
CA ASP A 309 -42.02 -21.89 -17.49
C ASP A 309 -41.96 -20.60 -18.33
N ASN A 310 -42.57 -19.52 -17.83
CA ASN A 310 -42.49 -18.19 -18.44
C ASN A 310 -41.09 -17.56 -18.37
N VAL A 311 -40.18 -18.07 -17.54
CA VAL A 311 -38.80 -17.55 -17.44
C VAL A 311 -37.87 -18.27 -18.43
N THR A 312 -37.33 -17.53 -19.38
CA THR A 312 -36.29 -17.99 -20.32
C THR A 312 -34.92 -17.47 -19.90
N VAL A 313 -33.90 -18.33 -19.89
CA VAL A 313 -32.50 -17.96 -19.58
C VAL A 313 -31.63 -18.25 -20.79
N LEU A 314 -31.07 -17.20 -21.38
CA LEU A 314 -30.10 -17.30 -22.47
C LEU A 314 -28.69 -17.54 -21.92
N LYS A 315 -27.85 -18.23 -22.70
CA LYS A 315 -26.46 -18.56 -22.31
C LYS A 315 -25.60 -17.32 -21.95
N THR A 316 -25.97 -16.15 -22.44
CA THR A 316 -25.33 -14.85 -22.19
C THR A 316 -25.59 -14.26 -20.80
N GLY A 317 -26.49 -14.86 -20.01
CA GLY A 317 -26.92 -14.31 -18.71
C GLY A 317 -28.15 -13.40 -18.81
N VAL A 318 -28.73 -13.26 -20.00
CA VAL A 318 -30.00 -12.57 -20.20
C VAL A 318 -31.15 -13.50 -19.80
N VAL A 319 -31.94 -13.06 -18.83
CA VAL A 319 -33.13 -13.75 -18.31
C VAL A 319 -34.34 -12.93 -18.68
N THR A 320 -35.40 -13.56 -19.20
CA THR A 320 -36.57 -12.86 -19.76
C THR A 320 -37.89 -13.50 -19.34
N ILE A 321 -38.96 -12.72 -19.26
CA ILE A 321 -40.36 -13.17 -19.28
C ILE A 321 -41.11 -12.60 -20.50
N PRO A 322 -42.04 -13.34 -21.14
CA PRO A 322 -42.77 -12.87 -22.31
C PRO A 322 -43.81 -11.81 -21.93
N ASP A 323 -44.27 -11.02 -22.91
CA ASP A 323 -45.11 -9.82 -22.72
C ASP A 323 -46.41 -10.09 -21.95
N GLU A 324 -47.01 -11.28 -22.11
CA GLU A 324 -48.21 -11.70 -21.40
C GLU A 324 -47.98 -12.05 -19.92
N ALA A 325 -46.75 -12.35 -19.51
CA ALA A 325 -46.42 -12.71 -18.13
C ALA A 325 -46.17 -11.46 -17.28
N SER A 326 -46.91 -11.27 -16.18
CA SER A 326 -46.70 -10.17 -15.23
C SER A 326 -45.49 -10.39 -14.32
N SER A 327 -45.06 -11.64 -14.13
CA SER A 327 -43.88 -12.01 -13.35
C SER A 327 -43.44 -13.44 -13.67
N GLY A 328 -42.23 -13.80 -13.27
CA GLY A 328 -41.77 -15.19 -13.20
C GLY A 328 -40.53 -15.34 -12.32
N THR A 329 -40.46 -16.43 -11.56
CA THR A 329 -39.34 -16.77 -10.68
C THR A 329 -38.59 -18.00 -11.18
N ALA A 330 -37.27 -17.96 -11.20
CA ALA A 330 -36.42 -19.10 -11.58
C ALA A 330 -35.13 -19.16 -10.76
N ILE A 331 -34.61 -20.36 -10.57
CA ILE A 331 -33.21 -20.52 -10.13
C ILE A 331 -32.33 -20.50 -11.38
N ILE A 332 -31.46 -19.50 -11.48
CA ILE A 332 -30.46 -19.40 -12.54
C ILE A 332 -29.12 -19.91 -12.06
N GLN A 333 -28.40 -20.57 -12.96
CA GLN A 333 -27.11 -21.19 -12.72
C GLN A 333 -26.11 -20.67 -13.76
N ALA A 334 -24.94 -20.20 -13.32
CA ALA A 334 -23.82 -19.88 -14.20
C ALA A 334 -22.73 -20.95 -14.06
N LYS A 335 -22.35 -21.54 -15.18
CA LYS A 335 -21.20 -22.45 -15.27
C LYS A 335 -20.01 -21.73 -15.89
N LEU A 336 -18.86 -21.83 -15.25
CA LEU A 336 -17.58 -21.50 -15.84
C LEU A 336 -17.25 -22.58 -16.87
N VAL A 337 -17.24 -22.20 -18.15
CA VAL A 337 -16.78 -23.04 -19.25
C VAL A 337 -15.26 -22.99 -19.25
N ASN A 338 -14.57 -24.12 -19.07
CA ASN A 338 -13.14 -24.18 -19.28
C ASN A 338 -12.85 -23.99 -20.78
N PRO A 339 -12.09 -22.94 -21.21
CA PRO A 339 -11.83 -22.73 -22.63
C PRO A 339 -10.95 -23.82 -23.28
N TYR A 340 -10.40 -24.72 -22.47
CA TYR A 340 -9.37 -25.73 -22.81
C TYR A 340 -9.89 -27.16 -22.52
N GLY A 341 -11.21 -27.36 -22.61
CA GLY A 341 -11.86 -28.66 -22.41
C GLY A 341 -12.15 -29.05 -20.96
N GLY A 342 -12.90 -30.14 -20.77
CA GLY A 342 -13.44 -30.56 -19.48
C GLY A 342 -14.86 -30.02 -19.20
N ALA A 343 -15.50 -30.56 -18.17
CA ALA A 343 -16.90 -30.23 -17.84
C ALA A 343 -17.02 -28.80 -17.29
N ALA A 344 -17.98 -28.03 -17.79
CA ALA A 344 -18.27 -26.68 -17.28
C ALA A 344 -18.74 -26.75 -15.82
N LYS A 345 -18.06 -26.03 -14.91
CA LYS A 345 -18.28 -26.11 -13.47
C LYS A 345 -19.20 -24.99 -13.00
N VAL A 346 -20.21 -25.30 -12.20
CA VAL A 346 -21.10 -24.31 -11.59
C VAL A 346 -20.28 -23.37 -10.71
N ILE A 347 -20.35 -22.06 -10.91
CA ILE A 347 -19.70 -21.07 -10.02
C ILE A 347 -20.66 -20.08 -9.39
N PHE A 348 -21.94 -20.14 -9.76
CA PHE A 348 -22.98 -19.26 -9.22
C PHE A 348 -24.36 -19.90 -9.39
N GLU A 349 -25.19 -19.81 -8.36
CA GLU A 349 -26.61 -20.13 -8.38
C GLU A 349 -27.38 -19.08 -7.58
N GLN A 350 -28.53 -18.62 -8.10
CA GLN A 350 -29.39 -17.67 -7.41
C GLN A 350 -30.84 -17.85 -7.85
N GLU A 351 -31.78 -17.77 -6.89
CA GLU A 351 -33.19 -17.55 -7.21
C GLU A 351 -33.40 -16.09 -7.64
N VAL A 352 -34.10 -15.88 -8.76
CA VAL A 352 -34.38 -14.56 -9.33
C VAL A 352 -35.85 -14.46 -9.69
N THR A 353 -36.47 -13.34 -9.34
CA THR A 353 -37.84 -13.00 -9.75
C THR A 353 -37.78 -11.82 -10.69
N LEU A 354 -38.31 -12.01 -11.90
CA LEU A 354 -38.62 -10.96 -12.85
C LEU A 354 -40.06 -10.51 -12.61
N LYS A 355 -40.30 -9.21 -12.68
CA LYS A 355 -41.64 -8.63 -12.62
C LYS A 355 -41.72 -7.66 -13.76
N ALA A 356 -42.72 -7.84 -14.62
CA ALA A 356 -43.09 -6.79 -15.53
C ALA A 356 -43.43 -5.57 -14.67
N ALA A 357 -42.62 -4.52 -14.81
CA ALA A 357 -43.01 -3.21 -14.34
C ALA A 357 -44.39 -2.94 -14.96
N GLY A 358 -45.32 -2.46 -14.14
CA GLY A 358 -46.45 -1.73 -14.73
C GLY A 358 -45.90 -0.49 -15.45
N THR A 359 -46.80 0.40 -15.85
CA THR A 359 -46.41 1.80 -16.12
C THR A 359 -46.07 2.52 -14.81
N GLN A 360 -45.23 1.90 -13.98
CA GLN A 360 -44.73 2.44 -12.74
C GLN A 360 -43.68 3.49 -13.11
N GLU A 361 -44.04 4.74 -12.85
CA GLU A 361 -43.12 5.86 -12.90
C GLU A 361 -41.93 5.53 -11.98
N THR A 362 -40.71 5.87 -12.41
CA THR A 362 -39.52 5.71 -11.57
C THR A 362 -39.68 6.55 -10.32
N GLU A 363 -39.35 6.01 -9.14
CA GLU A 363 -39.31 6.78 -7.90
C GLU A 363 -37.86 7.14 -7.55
N PHE A 364 -37.59 8.44 -7.42
CA PHE A 364 -36.30 8.97 -6.97
C PHE A 364 -36.21 8.89 -5.44
N PRO A 365 -35.14 8.32 -4.87
CA PRO A 365 -35.01 8.17 -3.41
C PRO A 365 -34.61 9.50 -2.76
N ALA A 366 -35.63 10.33 -2.54
CA ALA A 366 -35.49 11.67 -1.98
C ALA A 366 -34.76 11.68 -0.62
N ALA A 367 -35.02 10.73 0.27
CA ALA A 367 -34.44 10.72 1.62
C ALA A 367 -32.89 10.55 1.61
N PRO A 368 -32.29 9.51 0.99
CA PRO A 368 -30.84 9.42 0.83
C PRO A 368 -30.19 10.61 0.09
N PHE A 369 -30.90 11.24 -0.84
CA PHE A 369 -30.41 12.45 -1.52
C PHE A 369 -30.38 13.66 -0.58
N LEU A 370 -31.47 13.90 0.16
CA LEU A 370 -31.55 14.97 1.16
C LEU A 370 -30.54 14.78 2.30
N GLU A 371 -30.27 13.54 2.71
CA GLU A 371 -29.18 13.24 3.66
C GLU A 371 -27.82 13.68 3.12
N ARG A 372 -27.49 13.37 1.85
CA ARG A 372 -26.25 13.84 1.20
C ARG A 372 -26.19 15.36 1.09
N LEU A 373 -27.30 16.02 0.72
CA LEU A 373 -27.38 17.49 0.67
C LEU A 373 -27.18 18.12 2.05
N ASN A 374 -27.82 17.60 3.09
CA ASN A 374 -27.68 18.08 4.46
C ASN A 374 -26.24 17.89 4.99
N LYS A 375 -25.61 16.74 4.70
CA LYS A 375 -24.19 16.49 5.01
C LYS A 375 -23.28 17.51 4.32
N LEU A 376 -23.54 17.80 3.04
CA LEU A 376 -22.79 18.78 2.26
C LEU A 376 -23.03 20.22 2.73
N HIS A 377 -24.24 20.57 3.14
CA HIS A 377 -24.55 21.87 3.73
C HIS A 377 -23.88 22.06 5.10
N GLY A 378 -23.93 21.05 5.97
CA GLY A 378 -23.21 21.05 7.25
C GLY A 378 -21.70 21.20 7.03
N ALA A 379 -21.15 20.53 6.02
CA ALA A 379 -19.77 20.74 5.61
C ALA A 379 -19.52 22.17 5.13
N LEU A 380 -20.32 22.75 4.22
CA LEU A 380 -20.20 24.16 3.79
C LEU A 380 -20.22 25.12 4.99
N ALA A 381 -21.16 24.93 5.93
CA ALA A 381 -21.33 25.78 7.11
C ALA A 381 -20.16 25.68 8.11
N ALA A 382 -19.49 24.52 8.19
CA ALA A 382 -18.27 24.34 8.98
C ALA A 382 -16.99 24.91 8.31
N GLY A 383 -17.12 25.53 7.13
CA GLY A 383 -16.02 26.06 6.34
C GLY A 383 -15.80 27.57 6.44
N ASP A 384 -15.23 28.12 5.38
CA ASP A 384 -15.14 29.57 5.18
C ASP A 384 -16.55 30.10 4.83
N PRO A 385 -17.08 31.12 5.55
CA PRO A 385 -18.37 31.73 5.22
C PRO A 385 -18.49 32.22 3.76
N ALA A 386 -17.36 32.55 3.11
CA ALA A 386 -17.34 32.90 1.70
C ALA A 386 -17.70 31.72 0.78
N ASP A 387 -17.43 30.47 1.18
CA ASP A 387 -17.79 29.26 0.43
C ASP A 387 -19.31 29.10 0.37
N LEU A 388 -19.99 29.19 1.52
CA LEU A 388 -21.45 29.15 1.59
C LEU A 388 -22.08 30.33 0.85
N ALA A 389 -21.50 31.52 0.94
CA ALA A 389 -21.95 32.69 0.17
C ALA A 389 -21.78 32.51 -1.35
N ALA A 390 -20.69 31.89 -1.82
CA ALA A 390 -20.47 31.60 -3.23
C ALA A 390 -21.55 30.67 -3.79
N VAL A 391 -21.88 29.59 -3.07
CA VAL A 391 -22.95 28.64 -3.46
C VAL A 391 -24.33 29.31 -3.48
N ARG A 392 -24.65 30.14 -2.48
CA ARG A 392 -25.89 30.93 -2.48
C ARG A 392 -25.95 31.90 -3.66
N ASN A 393 -24.86 32.61 -3.97
CA ASN A 393 -24.78 33.52 -5.12
C ASN A 393 -24.98 32.82 -6.47
N LEU A 394 -24.46 31.59 -6.65
CA LEU A 394 -24.72 30.79 -7.85
C LEU A 394 -26.20 30.41 -7.96
N ARG A 395 -26.79 29.90 -6.88
CA ARG A 395 -28.23 29.56 -6.84
C ARG A 395 -29.10 30.76 -7.20
N ASP A 396 -28.76 31.94 -6.69
CA ASP A 396 -29.52 33.16 -6.95
C ASP A 396 -29.36 33.62 -8.41
N GLU A 397 -28.14 33.51 -8.99
CA GLU A 397 -27.89 33.75 -10.43
C GLU A 397 -28.63 32.75 -11.34
N ILE A 398 -28.72 31.47 -10.95
CA ILE A 398 -29.58 30.47 -11.60
C ILE A 398 -31.04 30.88 -11.51
N GLY A 399 -31.49 31.40 -10.36
CA GLY A 399 -32.83 31.95 -10.15
C GLY A 399 -33.20 33.10 -11.10
N GLU A 400 -32.22 33.93 -11.51
CA GLU A 400 -32.41 35.04 -12.47
C GLU A 400 -32.55 34.59 -13.93
N LEU A 401 -32.19 33.35 -14.28
CA LEU A 401 -32.33 32.82 -15.63
C LEU A 401 -33.79 32.84 -16.09
N ASN A 402 -34.03 33.32 -17.30
CA ASN A 402 -35.38 33.54 -17.82
C ASN A 402 -35.50 32.99 -19.25
N PHE A 403 -36.48 32.11 -19.47
CA PHE A 403 -36.69 31.44 -20.76
C PHE A 403 -36.67 32.39 -21.97
N THR A 404 -37.35 33.54 -21.90
CA THR A 404 -37.42 34.51 -23.02
C THR A 404 -36.04 35.03 -23.45
N ARG A 405 -35.09 35.16 -22.51
CA ARG A 405 -33.72 35.66 -22.77
C ARG A 405 -32.70 34.53 -22.97
N ASP A 406 -32.91 33.43 -22.27
CA ASP A 406 -31.88 32.42 -21.98
C ASP A 406 -32.21 31.04 -22.57
N GLN A 407 -33.33 30.87 -23.30
CA GLN A 407 -33.69 29.60 -23.96
C GLN A 407 -32.61 29.00 -24.87
N ALA A 408 -31.71 29.84 -25.41
CA ALA A 408 -30.62 29.40 -26.27
C ALA A 408 -29.59 28.51 -25.56
N LEU A 409 -29.54 28.53 -24.22
CA LEU A 409 -28.64 27.67 -23.45
C LEU A 409 -28.88 26.18 -23.73
N ILE A 410 -30.14 25.78 -23.92
CA ILE A 410 -30.55 24.39 -24.19
C ILE A 410 -30.76 24.05 -25.67
N ASP A 411 -30.50 24.98 -26.59
CA ASP A 411 -30.66 24.74 -28.04
C ASP A 411 -29.89 23.50 -28.57
N PRO A 412 -28.68 23.16 -28.09
CA PRO A 412 -27.96 21.98 -28.57
C PRO A 412 -28.74 20.67 -28.38
N ILE A 413 -29.33 20.45 -27.20
CA ILE A 413 -30.20 19.28 -26.95
C ILE A 413 -31.59 19.47 -27.57
N TRP A 414 -32.17 20.68 -27.48
CA TRP A 414 -33.53 20.93 -27.91
C TRP A 414 -33.74 20.74 -29.42
N THR A 415 -32.75 21.09 -30.24
CA THR A 415 -32.80 20.93 -31.71
C THR A 415 -33.01 19.47 -32.12
N LYS A 416 -32.51 18.52 -31.32
CA LYS A 416 -32.68 17.07 -31.52
C LYS A 416 -34.02 16.58 -30.97
N LEU A 417 -34.31 16.89 -29.70
CA LEU A 417 -35.56 16.52 -29.02
C LEU A 417 -36.79 16.96 -29.83
N SER A 418 -36.80 18.20 -30.30
CA SER A 418 -37.89 18.77 -31.07
C SER A 418 -38.06 18.19 -32.48
N ALA A 419 -37.07 17.47 -33.02
CA ALA A 419 -37.20 16.76 -34.29
C ALA A 419 -38.00 15.45 -34.15
N GLY A 420 -37.94 14.78 -32.99
CA GLY A 420 -38.73 13.57 -32.71
C GLY A 420 -40.14 13.84 -32.17
N LEU A 421 -40.42 15.06 -31.68
CA LEU A 421 -41.76 15.43 -31.21
C LEU A 421 -42.79 15.47 -32.35
N PRO A 422 -44.01 14.93 -32.15
CA PRO A 422 -45.06 14.93 -33.16
C PRO A 422 -45.49 16.35 -33.52
N ALA A 423 -46.04 16.54 -34.73
CA ALA A 423 -46.44 17.84 -35.25
C ALA A 423 -47.55 18.53 -34.42
N SER A 424 -48.30 17.78 -33.61
CA SER A 424 -49.32 18.28 -32.68
C SER A 424 -48.77 18.73 -31.33
N ALA A 425 -47.48 18.53 -31.04
CA ALA A 425 -46.87 18.95 -29.79
C ALA A 425 -46.61 20.47 -29.78
N ASP A 426 -46.97 21.13 -28.69
CA ASP A 426 -46.58 22.53 -28.43
C ASP A 426 -45.09 22.59 -28.08
N LYS A 427 -44.27 22.76 -29.13
CA LYS A 427 -42.81 22.72 -29.02
C LYS A 427 -42.27 23.86 -28.15
N ASP A 428 -42.85 25.06 -28.23
CA ASP A 428 -42.39 26.20 -27.44
C ASP A 428 -42.72 26.02 -25.95
N LYS A 429 -43.91 25.52 -25.62
CA LYS A 429 -44.26 25.16 -24.24
C LYS A 429 -43.36 24.05 -23.69
N LEU A 430 -43.13 22.99 -24.46
CA LEU A 430 -42.25 21.89 -24.04
C LEU A 430 -40.80 22.35 -23.82
N LYS A 431 -40.29 23.25 -24.68
CA LYS A 431 -38.96 23.87 -24.49
C LYS A 431 -38.90 24.69 -23.21
N ALA A 432 -39.95 25.48 -22.93
CA ALA A 432 -40.04 26.28 -21.71
C ALA A 432 -40.10 25.43 -20.45
N SER A 433 -40.90 24.36 -20.43
CA SER A 433 -40.98 23.43 -19.30
C SER A 433 -39.65 22.68 -19.08
N LEU A 434 -38.96 22.24 -20.14
CA LEU A 434 -37.63 21.62 -20.02
C LEU A 434 -36.58 22.60 -19.49
N PHE A 435 -36.56 23.84 -19.98
CA PHE A 435 -35.66 24.88 -19.50
C PHE A 435 -35.87 25.19 -18.01
N ASN A 436 -37.13 25.37 -17.61
CA ASN A 436 -37.49 25.66 -16.21
C ASN A 436 -37.19 24.47 -15.28
N LEU A 437 -37.42 23.23 -15.73
CA LEU A 437 -37.03 22.03 -14.99
C LEU A 437 -35.51 21.97 -14.77
N ILE A 438 -34.70 22.16 -15.80
CA ILE A 438 -33.22 22.20 -15.67
C ILE A 438 -32.80 23.30 -14.70
N LYS A 439 -33.37 24.51 -14.84
CA LYS A 439 -33.13 25.64 -13.93
C LYS A 439 -33.44 25.30 -12.47
N GLU A 440 -34.62 24.75 -12.19
CA GLU A 440 -35.06 24.48 -10.82
C GLU A 440 -34.29 23.30 -10.19
N VAL A 441 -33.97 22.26 -10.97
CA VAL A 441 -33.11 21.15 -10.50
C VAL A 441 -31.68 21.63 -10.21
N SER A 442 -31.11 22.50 -11.04
CA SER A 442 -29.82 23.15 -10.76
C SER A 442 -29.88 24.17 -9.61
N GLY A 443 -31.07 24.66 -9.27
CA GLY A 443 -31.32 25.64 -8.22
C GLY A 443 -31.74 25.06 -6.87
N ILE A 444 -31.77 23.73 -6.69
CA ILE A 444 -32.16 23.07 -5.44
C ILE A 444 -31.28 23.61 -4.28
N PRO A 445 -31.87 24.24 -3.25
CA PRO A 445 -31.08 24.75 -2.13
C PRO A 445 -30.51 23.60 -1.29
N TYR A 446 -29.20 23.63 -1.02
CA TYR A 446 -28.54 22.70 -0.09
C TYR A 446 -29.11 22.74 1.35
N GLU A 447 -29.84 23.80 1.70
CA GLU A 447 -30.49 24.04 3.00
C GLU A 447 -31.98 23.67 2.98
N SER A 448 -32.51 23.19 1.85
CA SER A 448 -33.94 22.90 1.69
C SER A 448 -34.32 21.51 2.19
N GLY A 449 -35.43 21.45 2.93
CA GLY A 449 -36.11 20.18 3.20
C GLY A 449 -36.81 19.64 1.95
N ALA A 450 -37.44 18.47 2.09
CA ALA A 450 -38.09 17.75 0.99
C ALA A 450 -39.06 18.59 0.14
N SER A 451 -39.70 19.62 0.70
CA SER A 451 -40.70 20.45 0.01
C SER A 451 -40.23 21.08 -1.31
N SER A 452 -38.98 21.51 -1.42
CA SER A 452 -38.46 22.08 -2.68
C SER A 452 -38.27 21.01 -3.76
N LEU A 453 -37.81 19.82 -3.38
CA LEU A 453 -37.69 18.68 -4.29
C LEU A 453 -39.08 18.15 -4.71
N GLU A 454 -40.00 17.99 -3.76
CA GLU A 454 -41.38 17.57 -4.04
C GLU A 454 -42.13 18.57 -4.92
N ALA A 455 -41.88 19.89 -4.79
CA ALA A 455 -42.45 20.88 -5.69
C ALA A 455 -42.03 20.67 -7.16
N ILE A 456 -40.78 20.29 -7.41
CA ILE A 456 -40.27 19.96 -8.75
C ILE A 456 -40.88 18.62 -9.23
N ARG A 457 -40.88 17.57 -8.39
CA ARG A 457 -41.44 16.25 -8.72
C ARG A 457 -42.94 16.29 -9.02
N ALA A 458 -43.70 17.08 -8.26
CA ALA A 458 -45.15 17.21 -8.38
C ALA A 458 -45.60 18.24 -9.45
N ASN A 459 -44.69 19.01 -10.05
CA ASN A 459 -45.05 20.03 -11.04
C ASN A 459 -45.70 19.39 -12.28
N ALA A 460 -46.99 19.71 -12.48
CA ALA A 460 -47.78 19.14 -13.57
C ALA A 460 -47.26 19.48 -14.97
N GLU A 461 -46.63 20.65 -15.16
CA GLU A 461 -46.05 21.03 -16.46
C GLU A 461 -44.78 20.23 -16.75
N TYR A 462 -43.93 20.01 -15.74
CA TYR A 462 -42.72 19.19 -15.91
C TYR A 462 -43.08 17.73 -16.15
N ARG A 463 -44.04 17.17 -15.40
CA ARG A 463 -44.53 15.81 -15.64
C ARG A 463 -45.15 15.64 -17.03
N ALA A 464 -45.93 16.62 -17.51
CA ALA A 464 -46.46 16.61 -18.87
C ALA A 464 -45.35 16.71 -19.92
N ALA A 465 -44.33 17.53 -19.70
CA ALA A 465 -43.20 17.67 -20.60
C ALA A 465 -42.33 16.41 -20.66
N MET A 466 -42.00 15.80 -19.51
CA MET A 466 -41.27 14.53 -19.47
C MET A 466 -42.08 13.44 -20.17
N LYS A 467 -43.38 13.30 -19.89
CA LYS A 467 -44.22 12.30 -20.56
C LYS A 467 -44.28 12.47 -22.09
N ALA A 468 -44.31 13.72 -22.58
CA ALA A 468 -44.30 14.01 -24.02
C ALA A 468 -42.95 13.67 -24.68
N LEU A 469 -41.82 13.98 -24.02
CA LEU A 469 -40.49 13.60 -24.48
C LEU A 469 -40.29 12.07 -24.40
N GLY A 470 -40.80 11.44 -23.35
CA GLY A 470 -40.85 9.99 -23.15
C GLY A 470 -41.54 9.28 -24.31
N ALA A 471 -42.76 9.68 -24.62
CA ALA A 471 -43.52 9.14 -25.75
C ALA A 471 -42.79 9.31 -27.10
N ALA A 472 -42.02 10.39 -27.31
CA ALA A 472 -41.22 10.59 -28.51
C ALA A 472 -39.93 9.75 -28.54
N GLY A 473 -39.33 9.48 -27.37
CA GLY A 473 -38.13 8.66 -27.21
C GLY A 473 -38.37 7.17 -26.99
N GLY A 474 -39.63 6.71 -26.97
CA GLY A 474 -40.00 5.31 -26.69
C GLY A 474 -40.20 4.98 -25.20
N GLU A 475 -39.88 5.90 -24.30
CA GLU A 475 -39.95 5.75 -22.85
C GLU A 475 -41.31 6.21 -22.30
N ALA A 476 -42.35 5.38 -22.45
CA ALA A 476 -43.73 5.74 -22.09
C ALA A 476 -43.95 6.08 -20.60
N GLY A 477 -43.03 5.67 -19.73
CA GLY A 477 -43.01 5.94 -18.28
C GLY A 477 -41.97 6.97 -17.83
N PHE A 478 -41.45 7.82 -18.73
CA PHE A 478 -40.44 8.83 -18.42
C PHE A 478 -41.00 10.00 -17.58
N VAL A 479 -40.38 10.26 -16.43
CA VAL A 479 -40.82 11.26 -15.44
C VAL A 479 -39.64 12.11 -14.92
N VAL A 480 -39.96 13.13 -14.12
CA VAL A 480 -38.96 14.01 -13.48
C VAL A 480 -37.94 13.22 -12.65
N ASP A 481 -38.39 12.16 -11.98
CA ASP A 481 -37.56 11.29 -11.15
C ASP A 481 -36.47 10.55 -11.95
N ASP A 482 -36.68 10.28 -13.25
CA ASP A 482 -35.64 9.70 -14.12
C ASP A 482 -34.49 10.69 -14.37
N LEU A 483 -34.81 11.99 -14.50
CA LEU A 483 -33.80 13.05 -14.62
C LEU A 483 -33.04 13.24 -13.31
N LEU A 484 -33.74 13.25 -12.18
CA LEU A 484 -33.12 13.34 -10.85
C LEU A 484 -32.19 12.14 -10.59
N LEU A 485 -32.62 10.93 -10.97
CA LEU A 485 -31.83 9.70 -10.88
C LEU A 485 -30.59 9.75 -11.79
N PHE A 486 -30.70 10.25 -13.01
CA PHE A 486 -29.55 10.44 -13.90
C PHE A 486 -28.54 11.44 -13.31
N MET A 487 -29.00 12.54 -12.72
CA MET A 487 -28.13 13.58 -12.16
C MET A 487 -27.48 13.19 -10.83
N PHE A 488 -28.25 12.62 -9.90
CA PHE A 488 -27.82 12.42 -8.51
C PHE A 488 -27.72 10.95 -8.07
N GLY A 489 -28.28 10.03 -8.85
CA GLY A 489 -28.31 8.61 -8.53
C GLY A 489 -29.23 8.23 -7.37
N ASP A 490 -29.38 6.93 -7.15
CA ASP A 490 -30.11 6.38 -6.00
C ASP A 490 -29.26 6.25 -4.73
N GLY A 491 -27.98 6.63 -4.79
CA GLY A 491 -27.01 6.47 -3.70
C GLY A 491 -26.48 5.03 -3.54
N SER A 492 -26.81 4.12 -4.46
CA SER A 492 -26.42 2.72 -4.38
C SER A 492 -26.00 2.13 -5.74
N THR A 493 -26.92 1.51 -6.48
CA THR A 493 -26.65 0.75 -7.71
C THR A 493 -26.61 1.62 -8.96
N ARG A 494 -27.34 2.74 -8.97
CA ARG A 494 -27.31 3.74 -10.06
C ARG A 494 -26.70 5.02 -9.50
N PRO A 495 -25.39 5.25 -9.66
CA PRO A 495 -24.70 6.37 -9.03
C PRO A 495 -25.08 7.74 -9.60
N GLY A 496 -25.62 7.82 -10.83
CA GLY A 496 -25.84 9.08 -11.53
C GLY A 496 -24.56 9.89 -11.74
N VAL A 497 -24.67 11.13 -12.23
CA VAL A 497 -23.51 12.01 -12.45
C VAL A 497 -22.77 12.29 -11.15
N GLU A 498 -23.50 12.66 -10.07
CA GLU A 498 -22.93 12.97 -8.75
C GLU A 498 -22.15 11.78 -8.16
N GLY A 499 -22.77 10.59 -8.09
CA GLY A 499 -22.16 9.41 -7.52
C GLY A 499 -21.02 8.86 -8.37
N THR A 500 -21.08 8.97 -9.70
CA THR A 500 -20.00 8.50 -10.58
C THR A 500 -18.76 9.38 -10.43
N ILE A 501 -18.94 10.71 -10.29
CA ILE A 501 -17.83 11.61 -9.93
C ILE A 501 -17.23 11.21 -8.58
N ARG A 502 -18.04 10.94 -7.54
CA ARG A 502 -17.52 10.45 -6.24
C ARG A 502 -16.75 9.13 -6.36
N GLN A 503 -17.23 8.18 -7.16
CA GLN A 503 -16.56 6.91 -7.41
C GLN A 503 -15.22 7.11 -8.14
N GLN A 504 -15.16 8.01 -9.13
CA GLN A 504 -13.92 8.36 -9.81
C GLN A 504 -12.93 9.04 -8.84
N LEU A 505 -13.39 9.94 -7.97
CA LEU A 505 -12.56 10.58 -6.93
C LEU A 505 -11.99 9.56 -5.94
N ALA A 506 -12.79 8.59 -5.49
CA ALA A 506 -12.35 7.51 -4.62
C ALA A 506 -11.33 6.54 -5.29
N GLY A 507 -11.34 6.47 -6.62
CA GLY A 507 -10.40 5.68 -7.41
C GLY A 507 -9.09 6.39 -7.78
N MET A 508 -8.94 7.68 -7.46
CA MET A 508 -7.73 8.45 -7.78
C MET A 508 -6.58 8.17 -6.81
N SER A 509 -5.35 8.23 -7.31
CA SER A 509 -4.19 8.38 -6.42
C SER A 509 -4.19 9.75 -5.73
N SER A 510 -3.52 9.84 -4.59
CA SER A 510 -3.34 11.10 -3.84
C SER A 510 -2.87 12.26 -4.74
N THR A 511 -1.93 12.00 -5.65
CA THR A 511 -1.40 13.01 -6.59
C THR A 511 -2.41 13.45 -7.64
N GLU A 512 -3.26 12.54 -8.12
CA GLU A 512 -4.31 12.87 -9.09
C GLU A 512 -5.43 13.68 -8.45
N LEU A 513 -5.82 13.32 -7.23
CA LEU A 513 -6.76 14.09 -6.41
C LEU A 513 -6.23 15.51 -6.18
N LEU A 514 -4.97 15.66 -5.73
CA LEU A 514 -4.33 16.98 -5.57
C LEU A 514 -4.30 17.81 -6.86
N ARG A 515 -4.04 17.18 -8.01
CA ARG A 515 -4.05 17.87 -9.31
C ARG A 515 -5.45 18.36 -9.66
N LEU A 516 -6.46 17.50 -9.52
CA LEU A 516 -7.85 17.83 -9.86
C LEU A 516 -8.37 19.03 -9.04
N LEU A 517 -8.04 19.07 -7.74
CA LEU A 517 -8.46 20.14 -6.83
C LEU A 517 -7.92 21.54 -7.18
N GLY A 518 -6.82 21.61 -7.96
CA GLY A 518 -6.26 22.86 -8.46
C GLY A 518 -6.57 23.16 -9.92
N ASP A 519 -7.18 22.22 -10.67
CA ASP A 519 -7.35 22.30 -12.11
C ASP A 519 -8.83 22.29 -12.51
N LYS A 520 -9.38 23.50 -12.70
CA LYS A 520 -10.75 23.73 -13.18
C LYS A 520 -11.05 22.98 -14.49
N GLN A 521 -10.07 22.87 -15.40
CA GLN A 521 -10.26 22.18 -16.67
C GLN A 521 -10.37 20.68 -16.46
N ALA A 522 -9.61 20.11 -15.52
CA ALA A 522 -9.74 18.71 -15.14
C ALA A 522 -11.10 18.41 -14.47
N THR A 523 -11.60 19.28 -13.59
CA THR A 523 -12.94 19.12 -12.98
C THR A 523 -14.06 19.18 -14.03
N ALA A 524 -13.99 20.14 -14.97
CA ALA A 524 -14.94 20.22 -16.07
C ALA A 524 -14.85 19.00 -17.01
N ALA A 525 -13.64 18.55 -17.34
CA ALA A 525 -13.44 17.36 -18.16
C ALA A 525 -13.99 16.09 -17.50
N MET A 526 -13.81 15.93 -16.18
CA MET A 526 -14.39 14.83 -15.41
C MET A 526 -15.93 14.81 -15.48
N LEU A 527 -16.58 15.97 -15.30
CA LEU A 527 -18.03 16.10 -15.42
C LEU A 527 -18.52 15.68 -16.81
N LEU A 528 -17.88 16.18 -17.87
CA LEU A 528 -18.25 15.86 -19.25
C LEU A 528 -18.00 14.38 -19.59
N GLN A 529 -16.89 13.80 -19.14
CA GLN A 529 -16.57 12.38 -19.29
C GLN A 529 -17.59 11.49 -18.56
N THR A 530 -18.02 11.90 -17.36
CA THR A 530 -19.05 11.19 -16.59
C THR A 530 -20.40 11.22 -17.30
N ILE A 531 -20.80 12.38 -17.82
CA ILE A 531 -22.02 12.52 -18.62
C ILE A 531 -21.95 11.64 -19.87
N GLU A 532 -20.82 11.64 -20.58
CA GLU A 532 -20.61 10.77 -21.75
C GLU A 532 -20.71 9.28 -21.41
N GLN A 533 -20.11 8.85 -20.29
CA GLN A 533 -20.22 7.48 -19.80
C GLN A 533 -21.67 7.09 -19.52
N LEU A 534 -22.41 7.91 -18.77
CA LEU A 534 -23.79 7.59 -18.37
C LEU A 534 -24.77 7.65 -19.56
N LEU A 535 -24.53 8.52 -20.55
CA LEU A 535 -25.30 8.54 -21.80
C LEU A 535 -25.13 7.26 -22.63
N ALA A 536 -24.02 6.53 -22.47
CA ALA A 536 -23.84 5.21 -23.08
C ALA A 536 -24.60 4.09 -22.34
N GLU A 537 -25.09 4.32 -21.12
CA GLU A 537 -25.81 3.34 -20.29
C GLU A 537 -27.33 3.40 -20.52
N THR A 538 -27.75 3.22 -21.77
CA THR A 538 -29.17 3.31 -22.19
C THR A 538 -30.09 2.35 -21.44
N GLY A 539 -29.67 1.10 -21.22
CA GLY A 539 -30.43 0.10 -20.43
C GLY A 539 -30.22 0.21 -18.92
N THR A 540 -30.03 1.43 -18.39
CA THR A 540 -29.83 1.69 -16.95
C THR A 540 -30.41 3.05 -16.53
N TYR A 541 -30.44 4.02 -17.45
CA TYR A 541 -31.11 5.31 -17.27
C TYR A 541 -32.03 5.61 -18.46
N LYS A 542 -33.34 5.79 -18.21
CA LYS A 542 -34.32 6.20 -19.25
C LYS A 542 -33.93 7.50 -19.95
N VAL A 543 -33.27 8.42 -19.24
CA VAL A 543 -32.68 9.64 -19.83
C VAL A 543 -31.73 9.28 -20.98
N SER A 544 -30.81 8.35 -20.75
CA SER A 544 -29.84 7.91 -21.76
C SER A 544 -30.51 7.18 -22.93
N SER A 545 -31.49 6.32 -22.65
CA SER A 545 -32.32 5.65 -23.68
C SER A 545 -33.02 6.67 -24.58
N LEU A 546 -33.81 7.57 -23.99
CA LEU A 546 -34.56 8.63 -24.67
C LEU A 546 -33.66 9.55 -25.50
N LEU A 547 -32.54 10.00 -24.93
CA LEU A 547 -31.60 10.89 -25.62
C LEU A 547 -30.93 10.17 -26.80
N GLY A 548 -30.57 8.90 -26.63
CA GLY A 548 -30.02 8.06 -27.70
C GLY A 548 -31.00 7.86 -28.86
N VAL A 549 -32.26 7.51 -28.57
CA VAL A 549 -33.33 7.35 -29.58
C VAL A 549 -33.59 8.65 -30.34
N LEU A 550 -33.58 9.79 -29.65
CA LEU A 550 -33.79 11.12 -30.23
C LEU A 550 -32.51 11.72 -30.88
N GLY A 551 -31.40 10.98 -30.93
CA GLY A 551 -30.17 11.39 -31.61
C GLY A 551 -29.43 12.56 -30.94
N VAL A 552 -29.60 12.71 -29.62
CA VAL A 552 -28.79 13.57 -28.74
C VAL A 552 -27.55 12.78 -28.30
N SER A 553 -26.35 13.31 -28.58
CA SER A 553 -25.09 12.69 -28.14
C SER A 553 -24.47 13.42 -26.95
N SER A 554 -23.38 12.85 -26.40
CA SER A 554 -22.54 13.50 -25.38
C SER A 554 -22.11 14.91 -25.79
N LYS A 555 -21.94 15.18 -27.09
CA LYS A 555 -21.59 16.50 -27.63
C LYS A 555 -22.67 17.56 -27.41
N GLU A 556 -23.94 17.25 -27.69
CA GLU A 556 -25.04 18.19 -27.49
C GLU A 556 -25.28 18.49 -26.01
N VAL A 557 -25.18 17.47 -25.15
CA VAL A 557 -25.28 17.65 -23.70
C VAL A 557 -24.09 18.47 -23.17
N SER A 558 -22.86 18.17 -23.60
CA SER A 558 -21.67 18.94 -23.24
C SER A 558 -21.76 20.40 -23.67
N ALA A 559 -22.24 20.68 -24.88
CA ALA A 559 -22.45 22.04 -25.37
C ALA A 559 -23.48 22.80 -24.52
N THR A 560 -24.53 22.10 -24.06
CA THR A 560 -25.54 22.67 -23.15
C THR A 560 -24.92 23.01 -21.79
N VAL A 561 -24.15 22.10 -21.18
CA VAL A 561 -23.44 22.35 -19.91
C VAL A 561 -22.49 23.54 -20.04
N VAL A 562 -21.69 23.59 -21.11
CA VAL A 562 -20.76 24.70 -21.37
C VAL A 562 -21.50 26.03 -21.58
N ASN A 563 -22.67 26.03 -22.24
CA ASN A 563 -23.50 27.23 -22.35
C ASN A 563 -23.92 27.78 -20.98
N PHE A 564 -24.38 26.92 -20.06
CA PHE A 564 -24.72 27.34 -18.69
C PHE A 564 -23.48 27.86 -17.93
N GLN A 565 -22.34 27.16 -18.00
CA GLN A 565 -21.08 27.59 -17.36
C GLN A 565 -20.56 28.93 -17.88
N MET A 566 -20.72 29.22 -19.18
CA MET A 566 -20.37 30.54 -19.74
C MET A 566 -21.35 31.65 -19.34
N LYS A 567 -22.59 31.30 -19.00
CA LYS A 567 -23.64 32.25 -18.58
C LYS A 567 -23.52 32.62 -17.10
N LEU A 568 -23.24 31.63 -16.25
CA LEU A 568 -23.23 31.73 -14.79
C LEU A 568 -21.87 32.20 -14.27
N LYS A 569 -21.73 33.50 -13.97
CA LYS A 569 -20.48 34.12 -13.53
C LYS A 569 -20.07 33.72 -12.12
N LYS A 570 -20.99 33.15 -11.33
CA LYS A 570 -20.77 32.67 -9.95
C LYS A 570 -20.45 31.17 -9.88
N ASP A 571 -20.47 30.48 -11.03
CA ASP A 571 -20.24 29.03 -11.13
C ASP A 571 -18.89 28.61 -10.53
N GLU A 572 -17.80 29.25 -10.94
CA GLU A 572 -16.45 28.85 -10.53
C GLU A 572 -16.18 28.94 -9.00
N PRO A 573 -16.48 30.06 -8.30
CA PRO A 573 -16.37 30.11 -6.85
C PRO A 573 -17.27 29.09 -6.13
N ALA A 574 -18.48 28.84 -6.66
CA ALA A 574 -19.41 27.89 -6.07
C ALA A 574 -18.96 26.43 -6.29
N ILE A 575 -18.42 26.08 -7.45
CA ILE A 575 -17.80 24.77 -7.70
C ILE A 575 -16.64 24.55 -6.73
N GLN A 576 -15.72 25.52 -6.58
CA GLN A 576 -14.59 25.40 -5.64
C GLN A 576 -15.06 25.22 -4.19
N ALA A 577 -16.09 25.96 -3.78
CA ALA A 577 -16.74 25.82 -2.47
C ALA A 577 -17.36 24.43 -2.27
N LEU A 578 -18.11 23.93 -3.26
CA LEU A 578 -18.74 22.61 -3.23
C LEU A 578 -17.71 21.49 -3.21
N THR A 579 -16.67 21.54 -4.06
CA THR A 579 -15.57 20.58 -4.02
C THR A 579 -14.89 20.55 -2.65
N THR A 580 -14.63 21.72 -2.06
CA THR A 580 -14.05 21.83 -0.71
C THR A 580 -14.96 21.25 0.37
N ALA A 581 -16.26 21.50 0.29
CA ALA A 581 -17.23 20.96 1.22
C ALA A 581 -17.47 19.46 1.05
N ILE A 582 -17.42 18.92 -0.18
CA ILE A 582 -17.44 17.47 -0.42
C ILE A 582 -16.18 16.84 0.19
N MET A 583 -14.98 17.41 0.00
CA MET A 583 -13.77 16.92 0.66
C MET A 583 -13.92 16.88 2.18
N ARG A 584 -14.44 17.96 2.78
CA ARG A 584 -14.69 18.07 4.23
C ARG A 584 -15.73 17.08 4.72
N ALA A 585 -16.77 16.79 3.92
CA ALA A 585 -17.79 15.79 4.22
C ALA A 585 -17.27 14.34 4.13
N GLU A 586 -16.30 14.07 3.26
CA GLU A 586 -15.71 12.74 3.06
C GLU A 586 -14.29 12.61 3.65
N ALA A 587 -13.90 13.55 4.52
CA ALA A 587 -12.65 13.51 5.27
C ALA A 587 -12.78 12.61 6.50
N SER A 588 -11.80 11.73 6.70
CA SER A 588 -11.66 10.91 7.90
C SER A 588 -10.21 10.86 8.36
N GLU A 589 -10.00 10.90 9.68
CA GLU A 589 -8.67 10.84 10.27
C GLU A 589 -8.13 9.41 10.40
N THR A 590 -6.82 9.30 10.52
CA THR A 590 -6.15 8.14 11.10
C THR A 590 -5.19 8.68 12.16
N VAL A 591 -5.31 8.17 13.38
CA VAL A 591 -4.57 8.67 14.55
C VAL A 591 -3.64 7.59 15.05
N LYS A 592 -2.36 7.94 15.25
CA LYS A 592 -1.41 7.14 16.03
C LYS A 592 -1.19 7.80 17.38
N VAL A 593 -1.52 7.11 18.46
CA VAL A 593 -1.28 7.58 19.83
C VAL A 593 0.07 7.03 20.30
N SER A 594 0.91 7.85 20.91
CA SER A 594 2.15 7.38 21.56
C SER A 594 1.85 6.51 22.77
N GLU A 595 2.75 5.59 23.13
CA GLU A 595 2.56 4.69 24.28
C GLU A 595 2.39 5.45 25.60
N ASN A 596 3.06 6.60 25.75
CA ASN A 596 2.92 7.48 26.91
C ASN A 596 1.66 8.38 26.89
N GLY A 597 0.84 8.33 25.82
CA GLY A 597 -0.40 9.12 25.65
C GLY A 597 -0.21 10.64 25.52
N ARG A 598 1.04 11.11 25.44
CA ARG A 598 1.41 12.53 25.32
C ARG A 598 1.46 13.04 23.89
N GLU A 599 1.39 12.16 22.90
CA GLU A 599 1.39 12.55 21.50
C GLU A 599 0.31 11.80 20.71
N GLN A 600 -0.29 12.50 19.76
CA GLN A 600 -1.20 11.95 18.77
C GLN A 600 -0.80 12.48 17.39
N SER A 601 -0.45 11.59 16.46
CA SER A 601 -0.06 11.92 15.09
C SER A 601 -1.22 11.64 14.13
N TYR A 602 -1.67 12.68 13.42
CA TYR A 602 -2.85 12.67 12.56
C TYR A 602 -2.48 12.65 11.07
N THR A 603 -3.08 11.73 10.32
CA THR A 603 -3.20 11.81 8.86
C THR A 603 -4.67 11.88 8.44
N LEU A 604 -4.96 12.41 7.25
CA LEU A 604 -6.30 12.46 6.69
C LEU A 604 -6.44 11.60 5.46
N LYS A 605 -7.59 10.97 5.32
CA LYS A 605 -8.09 10.38 4.08
C LYS A 605 -9.29 11.17 3.59
N VAL A 606 -9.41 11.33 2.29
CA VAL A 606 -10.59 11.91 1.64
C VAL A 606 -11.05 10.91 0.58
N PHE A 607 -12.32 10.50 0.63
CA PHE A 607 -12.84 9.34 -0.12
C PHE A 607 -12.04 8.03 0.12
N GLY A 608 -11.41 7.89 1.29
CA GLY A 608 -10.54 6.74 1.62
C GLY A 608 -9.10 6.82 1.08
N VAL A 609 -8.76 7.86 0.31
CA VAL A 609 -7.42 8.11 -0.25
C VAL A 609 -6.63 9.02 0.69
N ASP A 610 -5.41 8.62 1.07
CA ASP A 610 -4.54 9.43 1.94
C ASP A 610 -4.20 10.79 1.29
N VAL A 611 -4.46 11.88 2.01
CA VAL A 611 -4.07 13.24 1.61
C VAL A 611 -2.60 13.44 1.99
N PRO A 612 -1.70 13.80 1.05
CA PRO A 612 -0.29 13.94 1.35
C PRO A 612 -0.04 15.06 2.36
N ALA A 613 0.81 14.82 3.36
CA ALA A 613 1.12 15.80 4.41
C ALA A 613 1.59 17.15 3.85
N LEU A 614 2.27 17.16 2.69
CA LEU A 614 2.70 18.38 1.98
C LEU A 614 1.54 19.27 1.47
N ALA A 615 0.33 18.72 1.35
CA ALA A 615 -0.88 19.44 0.96
C ALA A 615 -1.76 19.81 2.17
N LEU A 616 -1.33 19.48 3.38
CA LEU A 616 -2.00 19.83 4.63
C LEU A 616 -1.15 20.83 5.41
N ARG A 617 -1.80 21.76 6.10
CA ARG A 617 -1.23 22.47 7.24
C ARG A 617 -2.10 22.25 8.45
N TRP A 618 -1.55 21.55 9.43
CA TRP A 618 -2.17 21.39 10.72
C TRP A 618 -1.92 22.62 11.60
N SER A 619 -2.91 22.98 12.42
CA SER A 619 -2.79 24.07 13.39
C SER A 619 -3.76 23.91 14.55
N LYS A 620 -3.43 24.53 15.68
CA LYS A 620 -4.30 24.63 16.85
C LYS A 620 -5.22 25.83 16.71
N VAL A 621 -6.52 25.62 16.91
CA VAL A 621 -7.56 26.68 16.90
C VAL A 621 -7.81 27.20 18.32
N SER A 622 -7.96 26.29 19.28
CA SER A 622 -8.29 26.64 20.67
C SER A 622 -7.87 25.52 21.66
N GLY A 623 -8.14 25.73 22.96
CA GLY A 623 -7.89 24.77 24.03
C GLY A 623 -6.59 24.96 24.81
N SER A 624 -6.28 24.00 25.68
CA SER A 624 -5.25 24.08 26.72
C SER A 624 -3.88 24.50 26.19
N GLU A 625 -3.24 25.50 26.77
CA GLU A 625 -1.88 25.95 26.40
C GLU A 625 -0.83 24.84 26.47
N ALA A 626 -1.07 23.81 27.29
CA ALA A 626 -0.23 22.63 27.37
C ALA A 626 -0.20 21.79 26.08
N VAL A 627 -1.19 21.93 25.20
CA VAL A 627 -1.24 21.20 23.92
C VAL A 627 -0.63 22.06 22.81
N LYS A 628 0.35 21.50 22.10
CA LYS A 628 0.93 22.06 20.86
C LYS A 628 0.49 21.23 19.66
N VAL A 629 0.48 21.86 18.48
CA VAL A 629 0.18 21.21 17.19
C VAL A 629 1.26 21.64 16.19
N ALA A 630 1.98 20.67 15.63
CA ALA A 630 2.97 20.88 14.58
C ALA A 630 2.31 20.84 13.19
N GLU A 631 2.92 21.48 12.18
CA GLU A 631 2.35 21.57 10.83
C GLU A 631 2.13 20.20 10.14
N ASN A 632 2.85 19.16 10.59
CA ASN A 632 2.79 17.78 10.08
C ASN A 632 1.61 16.96 10.63
N GLY A 633 0.88 17.45 11.63
CA GLY A 633 -0.22 16.73 12.28
C GLY A 633 0.14 16.01 13.57
N SER A 634 1.38 16.16 14.09
CA SER A 634 1.69 15.79 15.47
C SER A 634 1.05 16.79 16.44
N VAL A 635 0.37 16.26 17.45
CA VAL A 635 -0.24 16.99 18.56
C VAL A 635 0.41 16.51 19.84
N THR A 636 1.02 17.40 20.63
CA THR A 636 1.82 17.02 21.81
C THR A 636 1.37 17.71 23.09
N LEU A 637 1.43 16.99 24.22
CA LEU A 637 1.06 17.44 25.56
C LEU A 637 2.29 17.73 26.43
N ALA A 638 2.40 18.98 26.88
CA ALA A 638 3.51 19.49 27.68
C ALA A 638 3.82 18.64 28.93
N ARG A 639 5.11 18.49 29.21
CA ARG A 639 5.64 17.69 30.32
C ARG A 639 5.03 18.12 31.66
N GLY A 640 4.72 17.14 32.51
CA GLY A 640 4.10 17.37 33.83
C GLY A 640 2.59 17.62 33.81
N VAL A 641 2.00 17.93 32.64
CA VAL A 641 0.54 18.01 32.50
C VAL A 641 -0.04 16.60 32.31
N ALA A 642 -1.08 16.26 33.08
CA ALA A 642 -1.71 14.94 33.05
C ALA A 642 -2.70 14.77 31.89
N THR A 643 -3.46 15.82 31.55
CA THR A 643 -4.38 15.83 30.41
C THR A 643 -4.52 17.23 29.82
N GLY A 644 -4.79 17.31 28.52
CA GLY A 644 -5.06 18.56 27.84
C GLY A 644 -5.82 18.34 26.54
N SER A 645 -6.81 19.20 26.29
CA SER A 645 -7.66 19.16 25.10
C SER A 645 -7.42 20.38 24.22
N ALA A 646 -7.51 20.21 22.90
CA ALA A 646 -7.39 21.28 21.92
C ALA A 646 -8.27 21.02 20.70
N VAL A 647 -8.82 22.09 20.10
CA VAL A 647 -9.40 21.98 18.76
C VAL A 647 -8.26 22.10 17.76
N ILE A 648 -8.02 21.04 16.99
CA ILE A 648 -7.07 21.04 15.88
C ILE A 648 -7.81 21.20 14.56
N GLN A 649 -7.16 21.79 13.57
CA GLN A 649 -7.67 21.87 12.20
C GLN A 649 -6.58 21.48 11.20
N ALA A 650 -6.99 20.88 10.08
CA ALA A 650 -6.15 20.72 8.90
C ALA A 650 -6.70 21.59 7.76
N ALA A 651 -5.85 22.49 7.27
CA ALA A 651 -6.13 23.30 6.09
C ALA A 651 -5.45 22.70 4.86
N PHE A 652 -6.23 22.46 3.81
CA PHE A 652 -5.74 22.08 2.49
C PHE A 652 -4.99 23.26 1.86
N ILE A 653 -3.72 23.07 1.53
CA ILE A 653 -2.91 24.04 0.77
C ILE A 653 -3.02 23.68 -0.71
N ASN A 654 -3.62 24.56 -1.51
CA ASN A 654 -3.64 24.39 -2.96
C ASN A 654 -2.21 24.56 -3.52
N PRO A 655 -1.61 23.52 -4.16
CA PRO A 655 -0.25 23.61 -4.69
C PRO A 655 -0.11 24.57 -5.88
N TYR A 656 -1.23 25.00 -6.48
CA TYR A 656 -1.28 25.99 -7.57
C TYR A 656 -1.55 27.42 -7.06
N GLY A 657 -1.61 27.62 -5.75
CA GLY A 657 -1.89 28.90 -5.10
C GLY A 657 -3.36 29.10 -4.72
N GLY A 658 -3.60 30.08 -3.85
CA GLY A 658 -4.90 30.36 -3.24
C GLY A 658 -4.83 30.37 -1.72
N ALA A 659 -5.93 30.76 -1.06
CA ALA A 659 -6.04 30.66 0.39
C ALA A 659 -6.21 29.19 0.80
N ALA A 660 -5.54 28.78 1.88
CA ALA A 660 -5.71 27.43 2.43
C ALA A 660 -7.13 27.27 3.01
N LYS A 661 -7.77 26.13 2.74
CA LYS A 661 -9.17 25.87 3.13
C LYS A 661 -9.23 24.76 4.17
N VAL A 662 -9.88 25.00 5.31
CA VAL A 662 -10.04 23.98 6.37
C VAL A 662 -10.88 22.83 5.84
N ILE A 663 -10.33 21.62 5.80
CA ILE A 663 -11.06 20.39 5.38
C ILE A 663 -11.31 19.43 6.52
N PHE A 664 -10.77 19.70 7.71
CA PHE A 664 -10.96 18.90 8.92
C PHE A 664 -10.79 19.79 10.15
N ALA A 665 -11.64 19.59 11.15
CA ALA A 665 -11.48 20.17 12.48
C ALA A 665 -12.10 19.23 13.53
N GLN A 666 -11.40 19.00 14.64
CA GLN A 666 -11.82 18.09 15.71
C GLN A 666 -11.27 18.57 17.05
N GLU A 667 -12.05 18.40 18.13
CA GLU A 667 -11.51 18.50 19.49
C GLU A 667 -10.82 17.18 19.86
N VAL A 668 -9.55 17.28 20.21
CA VAL A 668 -8.70 16.13 20.57
C VAL A 668 -8.28 16.27 22.03
N THR A 669 -8.18 15.15 22.72
CA THR A 669 -7.74 15.11 24.13
C THR A 669 -6.57 14.15 24.27
N LEU A 670 -5.48 14.67 24.81
CA LEU A 670 -4.30 13.91 25.17
C LEU A 670 -4.32 13.66 26.68
N THR A 671 -3.97 12.44 27.07
CA THR A 671 -3.94 12.03 28.47
C THR A 671 -2.65 11.25 28.68
N ALA A 672 -1.72 11.85 29.41
CA ALA A 672 -0.47 11.21 29.75
C ALA A 672 -0.75 9.97 30.63
N VAL A 673 -0.11 8.85 30.30
CA VAL A 673 -0.14 7.66 31.15
C VAL A 673 0.55 8.00 32.48
N ASN A 674 -0.11 7.69 33.60
CA ASN A 674 0.39 8.05 34.93
C ASN A 674 1.68 7.29 35.27
N GLY A 675 2.77 8.04 35.54
CA GLY A 675 3.88 7.55 36.37
C GLY A 675 5.28 7.53 35.74
N GLU A 676 5.43 7.77 34.44
CA GLU A 676 6.73 7.60 33.77
C GLU A 676 7.30 8.92 33.19
N GLY A 677 8.64 8.95 33.05
CA GLY A 677 9.41 10.09 32.55
C GLY A 677 9.32 10.23 31.03
N ASP A 678 10.34 10.80 30.41
CA ASP A 678 10.45 10.68 28.95
C ASP A 678 10.59 9.20 28.57
N GLN A 679 10.05 8.82 27.41
CA GLN A 679 10.24 7.50 26.84
C GLN A 679 11.29 7.60 25.73
N PHE A 680 12.31 6.75 25.78
CA PHE A 680 13.36 6.72 24.78
C PHE A 680 12.89 5.94 23.54
N PRO A 681 13.02 6.48 22.31
CA PRO A 681 12.58 5.83 21.08
C PRO A 681 13.55 4.71 20.67
N ALA A 682 13.54 3.61 21.43
CA ALA A 682 14.50 2.52 21.29
C ALA A 682 14.59 1.99 19.85
N GLU A 683 13.45 1.77 19.18
CA GLU A 683 13.42 1.29 17.78
C GLU A 683 14.11 2.25 16.81
N GLN A 684 13.80 3.54 16.86
CA GLN A 684 14.39 4.55 15.97
C GLN A 684 15.89 4.73 16.25
N PHE A 685 16.31 4.65 17.52
CA PHE A 685 17.71 4.66 17.89
C PHE A 685 18.43 3.42 17.34
N LEU A 686 17.84 2.23 17.48
CA LEU A 686 18.39 0.99 16.93
C LEU A 686 18.48 1.04 15.40
N GLU A 687 17.50 1.60 14.70
CA GLU A 687 17.60 1.81 13.24
C GLU A 687 18.80 2.69 12.87
N ARG A 688 19.00 3.83 13.55
CA ARG A 688 20.18 4.69 13.36
C ARG A 688 21.48 3.95 13.65
N MET A 689 21.53 3.14 14.72
CA MET A 689 22.70 2.34 15.07
C MET A 689 22.96 1.19 14.09
N ASN A 690 21.91 0.56 13.53
CA ASN A 690 21.99 -0.42 12.43
C ASN A 690 22.62 0.23 11.19
N LYS A 691 22.13 1.41 10.82
CA LYS A 691 22.64 2.20 9.68
C LYS A 691 24.11 2.61 9.88
N LEU A 692 24.48 3.06 11.08
CA LEU A 692 25.85 3.42 11.45
C LEU A 692 26.78 2.20 11.49
N HIS A 693 26.33 1.07 12.02
CA HIS A 693 27.12 -0.16 12.09
C HIS A 693 27.35 -0.77 10.70
N ALA A 694 26.30 -0.90 9.89
CA ALA A 694 26.42 -1.34 8.49
C ALA A 694 27.36 -0.43 7.71
N SER A 695 27.27 0.89 7.95
CA SER A 695 28.22 1.85 7.38
C SER A 695 29.64 1.58 7.86
N LEU A 696 29.90 1.42 9.16
CA LEU A 696 31.22 1.11 9.71
C LEU A 696 31.82 -0.17 9.10
N LEU A 697 31.03 -1.24 8.97
CA LEU A 697 31.43 -2.51 8.35
C LEU A 697 31.77 -2.38 6.86
N ALA A 698 31.10 -1.49 6.12
CA ALA A 698 31.42 -1.17 4.73
C ALA A 698 32.71 -0.33 4.55
N GLY A 699 33.42 -0.04 5.65
CA GLY A 699 34.63 0.77 5.69
C GLY A 699 35.94 0.00 5.63
N ASP A 700 36.96 0.57 6.27
CA ASP A 700 38.24 -0.08 6.49
C ASP A 700 38.10 -1.07 7.66
N PRO A 701 38.51 -2.35 7.54
CA PRO A 701 38.47 -3.30 8.65
C PRO A 701 39.24 -2.82 9.90
N GLN A 702 40.23 -1.93 9.74
CA GLN A 702 40.92 -1.31 10.86
C GLN A 702 40.02 -0.32 11.63
N ASP A 703 39.07 0.35 10.98
CA ASP A 703 38.09 1.24 11.63
C ASP A 703 37.21 0.44 12.61
N VAL A 704 36.73 -0.73 12.18
CA VAL A 704 35.97 -1.67 13.04
C VAL A 704 36.80 -2.13 14.24
N LYS A 705 38.10 -2.39 14.02
CA LYS A 705 39.02 -2.83 15.08
C LYS A 705 39.32 -1.72 16.08
N ASP A 706 39.51 -0.48 15.63
CA ASP A 706 39.77 0.67 16.52
C ASP A 706 38.54 0.99 17.39
N VAL A 707 37.32 0.94 16.83
CA VAL A 707 36.07 1.10 17.60
C VAL A 707 35.90 -0.01 18.65
N ARG A 708 36.13 -1.28 18.28
CA ARG A 708 36.13 -2.40 19.24
C ARG A 708 37.19 -2.21 20.33
N SER A 709 38.38 -1.73 19.97
CA SER A 709 39.48 -1.51 20.92
C SER A 709 39.16 -0.40 21.93
N LEU A 710 38.51 0.68 21.51
CA LEU A 710 38.00 1.73 22.41
C LEU A 710 36.97 1.16 23.40
N ARG A 711 35.96 0.42 22.90
CA ARG A 711 34.95 -0.23 23.73
C ARG A 711 35.60 -1.18 24.76
N ASP A 712 36.59 -1.97 24.33
CA ASP A 712 37.30 -2.92 25.20
C ASP A 712 38.21 -2.22 26.21
N GLU A 713 38.64 -0.96 25.99
CA GLU A 713 39.31 -0.12 26.99
C GLU A 713 38.30 0.50 27.97
N LEU A 714 37.17 1.04 27.48
CA LEU A 714 36.08 1.54 28.31
C LEU A 714 35.56 0.47 29.28
N ALA A 715 35.35 -0.76 28.79
CA ALA A 715 34.93 -1.90 29.60
C ALA A 715 35.92 -2.26 30.73
N LYS A 716 37.22 -1.95 30.57
CA LYS A 716 38.28 -2.20 31.57
C LYS A 716 38.46 -1.09 32.59
N LEU A 717 37.79 0.06 32.44
CA LEU A 717 37.84 1.13 33.44
C LEU A 717 37.29 0.66 34.78
N ASP A 718 38.01 0.98 35.85
CA ASP A 718 37.78 0.48 37.21
C ASP A 718 37.51 1.65 38.16
N PHE A 719 36.48 1.53 39.00
CA PHE A 719 36.09 2.63 39.88
C PHE A 719 37.20 3.01 40.87
N ALA A 720 37.94 2.06 41.43
CA ALA A 720 38.98 2.36 42.41
C ALA A 720 40.12 3.20 41.81
N LYS A 721 40.44 3.00 40.53
CA LYS A 721 41.50 3.72 39.80
C LYS A 721 41.01 4.96 39.04
N ASP A 722 39.79 4.92 38.51
CA ASP A 722 39.32 5.85 37.48
C ASP A 722 38.14 6.74 37.93
N GLN A 723 37.67 6.64 39.19
CA GLN A 723 36.60 7.51 39.71
C GLN A 723 36.86 9.03 39.57
N ALA A 724 38.11 9.43 39.41
CA ALA A 724 38.48 10.83 39.22
C ALA A 724 38.00 11.41 37.88
N LEU A 725 37.74 10.57 36.86
CA LEU A 725 37.28 11.01 35.54
C LEU A 725 35.96 11.80 35.61
N ILE A 726 35.06 11.42 36.54
CA ILE A 726 33.73 12.04 36.73
C ILE A 726 33.70 13.18 37.78
N ASN A 727 34.83 13.51 38.41
CA ASN A 727 34.91 14.54 39.46
C ASN A 727 34.27 15.90 39.08
N PRO A 728 34.42 16.44 37.84
CA PRO A 728 33.81 17.73 37.48
C PRO A 728 32.30 17.81 37.70
N ILE A 729 31.55 16.77 37.34
CA ILE A 729 30.11 16.66 37.63
C ILE A 729 29.89 16.25 39.09
N TRP A 730 30.58 15.20 39.55
CA TRP A 730 30.37 14.62 40.88
C TRP A 730 30.49 15.66 42.00
N ASN A 731 31.48 16.54 41.95
CA ASN A 731 31.71 17.55 42.98
C ASN A 731 30.55 18.56 43.11
N LYS A 732 29.74 18.75 42.06
CA LYS A 732 28.53 19.58 42.08
C LYS A 732 27.37 18.83 42.72
N ILE A 733 27.15 17.58 42.30
CA ILE A 733 26.14 16.68 42.86
C ILE A 733 26.38 16.53 44.37
N GLU A 734 27.60 16.18 44.77
CA GLU A 734 27.98 15.90 46.16
C GLU A 734 27.67 17.07 47.11
N ALA A 735 27.86 18.32 46.64
CA ALA A 735 27.60 19.53 47.42
C ALA A 735 26.10 19.77 47.71
N LYS A 736 25.21 18.99 47.10
CA LYS A 736 23.74 19.09 47.24
C LYS A 736 23.09 17.80 47.78
N LEU A 737 23.85 16.72 47.97
CA LEU A 737 23.32 15.47 48.52
C LEU A 737 22.95 15.61 50.01
N PRO A 738 21.82 15.04 50.45
CA PRO A 738 21.53 14.85 51.87
C PRO A 738 22.62 14.02 52.57
N SER A 739 22.85 14.29 53.86
CA SER A 739 23.83 13.56 54.68
C SER A 739 23.52 12.07 54.88
N SER A 740 22.27 11.66 54.63
CA SER A 740 21.82 10.26 54.64
C SER A 740 22.24 9.44 53.41
N VAL A 741 22.72 10.09 52.34
CA VAL A 741 23.11 9.39 51.11
C VAL A 741 24.53 8.84 51.23
N ASN A 742 24.72 7.55 50.92
CA ASN A 742 26.05 6.96 50.77
C ASN A 742 26.73 7.52 49.51
N LYS A 743 27.50 8.59 49.70
CA LYS A 743 28.24 9.30 48.67
C LYS A 743 29.16 8.40 47.83
N VAL A 744 29.85 7.43 48.46
CA VAL A 744 30.80 6.56 47.76
C VAL A 744 30.07 5.62 46.81
N GLU A 745 28.98 5.00 47.27
CA GLU A 745 28.20 4.07 46.45
C GLU A 745 27.44 4.80 45.33
N LEU A 746 26.88 5.98 45.60
CA LEU A 746 26.26 6.80 44.55
C LEU A 746 27.28 7.23 43.48
N LYS A 747 28.49 7.65 43.88
CA LYS A 747 29.56 7.99 42.92
C LYS A 747 29.97 6.78 42.08
N LYS A 748 30.05 5.60 42.70
CA LYS A 748 30.35 4.33 42.03
C LYS A 748 29.27 3.96 41.02
N SER A 749 28.00 4.01 41.40
CA SER A 749 26.89 3.68 40.51
C SER A 749 26.76 4.71 39.37
N LEU A 750 26.95 6.01 39.62
CA LEU A 750 27.02 7.03 38.57
C LEU A 750 28.17 6.79 37.57
N PHE A 751 29.35 6.38 38.07
CA PHE A 751 30.47 5.99 37.21
C PHE A 751 30.13 4.77 36.35
N GLN A 752 29.49 3.75 36.91
CA GLN A 752 29.07 2.56 36.16
C GLN A 752 27.96 2.89 35.13
N LEU A 753 27.02 3.79 35.44
CA LEU A 753 25.99 4.26 34.51
C LEU A 753 26.63 4.94 33.29
N ILE A 754 27.53 5.91 33.51
CA ILE A 754 28.25 6.61 32.44
C ILE A 754 29.07 5.61 31.61
N LYS A 755 29.76 4.67 32.26
CA LYS A 755 30.51 3.60 31.59
C LYS A 755 29.58 2.74 30.72
N ALA A 756 28.46 2.25 31.26
CA ALA A 756 27.53 1.37 30.57
C ALA A 756 26.97 2.01 29.29
N VAL A 757 26.48 3.25 29.38
CA VAL A 757 25.99 4.01 28.20
C VAL A 757 27.11 4.25 27.19
N SER A 758 28.35 4.49 27.64
CA SER A 758 29.51 4.64 26.76
C SER A 758 29.98 3.33 26.10
N THR A 759 29.56 2.17 26.64
CA THR A 759 29.95 0.84 26.13
C THR A 759 28.85 0.11 25.35
N ILE A 760 27.67 0.73 25.15
CA ILE A 760 26.55 0.14 24.39
C ILE A 760 27.08 -0.46 23.09
N GLN A 761 26.93 -1.77 22.94
CA GLN A 761 27.35 -2.45 21.73
C GLN A 761 26.33 -2.22 20.63
N TYR A 762 26.77 -2.51 19.41
CA TYR A 762 25.82 -2.79 18.35
C TYR A 762 25.07 -4.08 18.67
N ASP A 763 23.83 -3.94 19.15
CA ASP A 763 22.89 -5.02 19.38
C ASP A 763 21.59 -4.71 18.61
N PRO A 764 21.32 -5.39 17.48
CA PRO A 764 20.13 -5.12 16.68
C PRO A 764 18.82 -5.54 17.36
N GLN A 765 18.88 -6.29 18.47
CA GLN A 765 17.71 -6.65 19.28
C GLN A 765 17.51 -5.70 20.48
N GLY A 766 18.43 -4.78 20.75
CA GLY A 766 18.32 -3.81 21.85
C GLY A 766 18.33 -4.42 23.26
N LYS A 767 18.71 -5.70 23.43
CA LYS A 767 18.79 -6.38 24.74
C LYS A 767 19.77 -5.66 25.68
N GLU A 768 20.91 -5.17 25.17
CA GLU A 768 21.84 -4.37 25.99
C GLU A 768 21.27 -3.00 26.41
N LEU A 769 20.57 -2.33 25.49
CA LEU A 769 19.92 -1.06 25.77
C LEU A 769 18.84 -1.24 26.84
N GLU A 770 18.04 -2.30 26.74
CA GLU A 770 17.00 -2.61 27.71
C GLU A 770 17.58 -3.03 29.07
N ALA A 771 18.69 -3.79 29.08
CA ALA A 771 19.41 -4.12 30.32
C ALA A 771 19.93 -2.85 31.03
N ILE A 772 20.34 -1.82 30.28
CA ILE A 772 20.70 -0.51 30.83
C ILE A 772 19.45 0.23 31.34
N ARG A 773 18.37 0.29 30.55
CA ARG A 773 17.09 0.96 30.91
C ARG A 773 16.44 0.36 32.15
N THR A 774 16.57 -0.95 32.35
CA THR A 774 15.96 -1.71 33.46
C THR A 774 16.85 -1.87 34.69
N ASN A 775 18.14 -1.49 34.61
CA ASN A 775 19.08 -1.64 35.71
C ASN A 775 18.61 -0.91 36.99
N ALA A 776 18.36 -1.67 38.05
CA ALA A 776 17.83 -1.16 39.32
C ALA A 776 18.80 -0.19 40.03
N GLU A 777 20.11 -0.41 39.94
CA GLU A 777 21.11 0.49 40.54
C GLU A 777 21.14 1.84 39.81
N TYR A 778 21.08 1.84 38.48
CA TYR A 778 21.06 3.06 37.69
C TYR A 778 19.78 3.87 37.93
N ARG A 779 18.62 3.19 38.01
CA ARG A 779 17.34 3.79 38.41
C ARG A 779 17.39 4.40 39.82
N ALA A 780 17.99 3.71 40.80
CA ALA A 780 18.16 4.22 42.15
C ALA A 780 19.11 5.43 42.22
N THR A 781 20.19 5.42 41.43
CA THR A 781 21.13 6.53 41.28
C THR A 781 20.46 7.75 40.68
N LEU A 782 19.73 7.60 39.57
CA LEU A 782 18.99 8.69 38.95
C LEU A 782 17.89 9.24 39.85
N LYS A 783 17.15 8.39 40.57
CA LYS A 783 16.18 8.83 41.60
C LYS A 783 16.83 9.66 42.72
N THR A 784 18.05 9.31 43.13
CA THR A 784 18.79 10.05 44.16
C THR A 784 19.28 11.42 43.62
N ILE A 785 19.74 11.45 42.38
CA ILE A 785 20.13 12.69 41.68
C ILE A 785 18.90 13.59 41.44
N ALA A 786 17.75 13.00 41.09
CA ALA A 786 16.48 13.72 40.89
C ALA A 786 16.06 14.47 42.16
N ALA A 787 16.03 13.75 43.29
CA ALA A 787 15.69 14.32 44.59
C ALA A 787 16.66 15.43 45.03
N ALA A 788 17.97 15.25 44.82
CA ALA A 788 18.97 16.28 45.13
C ALA A 788 18.90 17.49 44.18
N GLY A 789 18.48 17.29 42.92
CA GLY A 789 18.24 18.33 41.92
C GLY A 789 16.85 18.97 41.99
N GLY A 790 15.98 18.53 42.91
CA GLY A 790 14.62 19.06 43.06
C GLY A 790 13.67 18.79 41.91
N VAL A 791 13.94 17.78 41.06
CA VAL A 791 13.03 17.35 39.98
C VAL A 791 12.23 16.13 40.41
N ALA A 792 11.00 15.98 39.90
CA ALA A 792 10.04 14.97 40.36
C ALA A 792 10.55 13.52 40.20
N SER A 793 11.21 13.22 39.08
CA SER A 793 11.82 11.93 38.79
C SER A 793 12.91 12.09 37.72
N LEU A 794 13.79 11.09 37.64
CA LEU A 794 14.68 10.86 36.51
C LEU A 794 14.69 9.37 36.19
N THR A 795 14.50 9.02 34.93
CA THR A 795 14.58 7.66 34.38
C THR A 795 15.85 7.50 33.53
N MET A 796 16.21 6.27 33.20
CA MET A 796 17.27 6.03 32.21
C MET A 796 16.92 6.61 30.84
N ASP A 797 15.64 6.72 30.52
CA ASP A 797 15.17 7.29 29.27
C ASP A 797 15.37 8.81 29.23
N ASP A 798 15.18 9.54 30.33
CA ASP A 798 15.56 10.96 30.42
C ASP A 798 17.06 11.18 30.15
N PHE A 799 17.91 10.22 30.56
CA PHE A 799 19.35 10.23 30.29
C PHE A 799 19.65 9.94 28.81
N LEU A 800 18.98 8.94 28.23
CA LEU A 800 19.15 8.55 26.83
C LEU A 800 18.60 9.59 25.84
N VAL A 801 17.45 10.21 26.14
CA VAL A 801 16.86 11.33 25.38
C VAL A 801 17.77 12.57 25.42
N LEU A 802 18.39 12.88 26.57
CA LEU A 802 19.40 13.94 26.63
C LEU A 802 20.61 13.65 25.71
N MET A 803 21.03 12.39 25.61
CA MET A 803 22.19 12.00 24.78
C MET A 803 21.87 11.92 23.28
N PHE A 804 20.83 11.19 22.88
CA PHE A 804 20.56 10.80 21.49
C PHE A 804 19.27 11.40 20.90
N GLY A 805 18.47 12.08 21.73
CA GLY A 805 17.18 12.65 21.38
C GLY A 805 16.02 11.67 21.44
N ASP A 806 14.81 12.21 21.35
CA ASP A 806 13.55 11.44 21.22
C ASP A 806 13.15 11.15 19.77
N GLY A 807 14.02 11.51 18.81
CA GLY A 807 13.79 11.29 17.38
C GLY A 807 13.03 12.43 16.69
N GLU A 808 12.43 13.34 17.47
CA GLU A 808 11.57 14.41 16.97
C GLU A 808 12.00 15.78 17.52
N ASP A 809 11.14 16.45 18.30
CA ASP A 809 11.33 17.82 18.78
C ASP A 809 12.50 17.99 19.75
N ARG A 810 12.96 16.91 20.42
CA ARG A 810 14.08 16.97 21.36
C ARG A 810 15.28 16.23 20.77
N PRO A 811 16.14 16.93 20.01
CA PRO A 811 17.21 16.29 19.26
C PRO A 811 18.31 15.65 20.14
N GLY A 812 18.35 15.94 21.45
CA GLY A 812 19.44 15.55 22.34
C GLY A 812 20.79 16.13 21.90
N ILE A 813 21.88 15.66 22.49
CA ILE A 813 23.24 16.09 22.09
C ILE A 813 23.54 15.62 20.66
N GLU A 814 23.23 14.36 20.32
CA GLU A 814 23.48 13.80 18.98
C GLU A 814 22.76 14.56 17.85
N GLY A 815 21.45 14.81 17.99
CA GLY A 815 20.70 15.58 17.03
C GLY A 815 21.06 17.07 17.04
N SER A 816 21.46 17.64 18.18
CA SER A 816 21.94 19.02 18.22
C SER A 816 23.24 19.17 17.41
N ILE A 817 24.12 18.16 17.43
CA ILE A 817 25.29 18.10 16.53
C ILE A 817 24.83 18.06 15.07
N ARG A 818 23.86 17.20 14.70
CA ARG A 818 23.30 17.16 13.33
C ARG A 818 22.78 18.53 12.88
N ASN A 819 21.99 19.20 13.73
CA ASN A 819 21.37 20.49 13.41
C ASN A 819 22.43 21.60 13.26
N ILE A 820 23.46 21.61 14.10
CA ILE A 820 24.58 22.56 13.93
C ILE A 820 25.31 22.29 12.60
N ILE A 821 25.48 21.02 12.20
CA ILE A 821 26.14 20.65 10.93
C ILE A 821 25.26 20.95 9.70
N SER A 822 23.93 20.78 9.76
CA SER A 822 23.05 21.15 8.65
C SER A 822 23.10 22.64 8.34
N ASP A 823 23.20 23.47 9.39
CA ASP A 823 23.25 24.92 9.31
C ASP A 823 24.65 25.45 8.87
N MET A 824 25.68 24.59 8.86
CA MET A 824 27.00 24.95 8.35
C MET A 824 27.01 25.10 6.84
N LYS A 825 27.82 26.05 6.36
CA LYS A 825 28.14 26.17 4.92
C LYS A 825 29.12 25.07 4.54
N SER A 826 29.14 24.69 3.27
CA SER A 826 30.05 23.66 2.72
C SER A 826 31.52 23.83 3.13
N LYS A 827 32.03 25.07 3.18
CA LYS A 827 33.39 25.39 3.64
C LYS A 827 33.62 25.06 5.12
N ASP A 828 32.61 25.26 5.96
CA ASP A 828 32.69 25.08 7.40
C ASP A 828 32.59 23.57 7.75
N ILE A 829 31.76 22.80 7.04
CA ILE A 829 31.78 21.32 7.10
C ILE A 829 33.15 20.76 6.69
N ALA A 830 33.75 21.32 5.64
CA ALA A 830 35.11 20.99 5.23
C ALA A 830 36.18 21.28 6.31
N GLN A 831 36.02 22.36 7.07
CA GLN A 831 36.87 22.64 8.24
C GLN A 831 36.56 21.70 9.40
N LEU A 832 35.28 21.36 9.63
CA LEU A 832 34.84 20.46 10.72
C LEU A 832 35.43 19.06 10.57
N LEU A 833 35.27 18.46 9.38
CA LEU A 833 35.82 17.13 9.05
C LEU A 833 37.36 17.09 9.05
N GLY A 834 38.02 18.24 9.24
CA GLY A 834 39.47 18.38 9.23
C GLY A 834 40.09 19.19 10.35
N ASN A 835 39.35 19.52 11.41
CA ASN A 835 39.90 20.19 12.58
C ASN A 835 39.25 19.66 13.88
N LYS A 836 40.07 19.06 14.75
CA LYS A 836 39.63 18.39 15.98
C LYS A 836 39.02 19.40 16.95
N ASP A 837 39.55 20.62 16.97
CA ASP A 837 39.03 21.73 17.78
C ASP A 837 37.68 22.23 17.27
N LYS A 838 37.44 22.16 15.95
CA LYS A 838 36.10 22.43 15.37
C LYS A 838 35.09 21.35 15.75
N ILE A 839 35.47 20.06 15.72
CA ILE A 839 34.60 18.98 16.21
C ILE A 839 34.29 19.19 17.69
N ASN A 840 35.33 19.47 18.50
CA ASN A 840 35.19 19.78 19.92
C ASN A 840 34.32 21.02 20.18
N ALA A 841 34.37 22.04 19.32
CA ALA A 841 33.53 23.23 19.42
C ALA A 841 32.05 22.88 19.18
N VAL A 842 31.72 22.14 18.10
CA VAL A 842 30.35 21.67 17.83
C VAL A 842 29.81 20.79 18.95
N LEU A 843 30.63 19.85 19.47
CA LEU A 843 30.26 19.04 20.63
C LEU A 843 29.94 19.90 21.86
N THR A 844 30.77 20.92 22.12
CA THR A 844 30.59 21.82 23.28
C THR A 844 29.36 22.71 23.12
N GLU A 845 29.09 23.19 21.91
CA GLU A 845 27.91 23.98 21.57
C GLU A 845 26.61 23.16 21.69
N ALA A 846 26.59 21.93 21.14
CA ALA A 846 25.48 21.00 21.27
C ALA A 846 25.18 20.66 22.75
N MET A 847 26.21 20.34 23.54
CA MET A 847 26.07 20.12 24.99
C MET A 847 25.54 21.36 25.70
N ALA A 848 26.03 22.56 25.36
CA ALA A 848 25.56 23.80 25.96
C ALA A 848 24.09 24.09 25.64
N LYS A 849 23.65 23.87 24.40
CA LYS A 849 22.26 24.02 23.95
C LYS A 849 21.34 23.10 24.76
N VAL A 850 21.61 21.79 24.75
CA VAL A 850 20.79 20.78 25.44
C VAL A 850 20.75 20.98 26.96
N LEU A 851 21.89 21.30 27.59
CA LEU A 851 21.96 21.56 29.03
C LEU A 851 21.34 22.90 29.46
N SER A 852 21.09 23.82 28.51
CA SER A 852 20.33 25.05 28.75
C SER A 852 18.81 24.85 28.62
N SER A 853 18.37 23.83 27.87
CA SER A 853 16.96 23.45 27.63
C SER A 853 16.32 22.72 28.82
N LYS A 854 16.22 23.41 29.96
CA LYS A 854 15.71 22.82 31.22
C LYS A 854 14.25 22.35 31.15
N GLN A 855 13.42 23.01 30.34
CA GLN A 855 12.01 22.63 30.17
C GLN A 855 11.83 21.37 29.31
N ASP A 856 12.80 21.08 28.44
CA ASP A 856 12.71 19.99 27.46
C ASP A 856 13.32 18.68 28.01
N TYR A 857 14.35 18.79 28.87
CA TYR A 857 15.09 17.66 29.45
C TYR A 857 15.19 17.76 30.98
N ALA A 858 14.53 16.85 31.71
CA ALA A 858 14.59 16.83 33.19
C ALA A 858 16.01 16.63 33.73
N LEU A 859 16.88 15.90 33.02
CA LEU A 859 18.28 15.76 33.43
C LEU A 859 19.05 17.08 33.32
N SER A 860 18.75 17.93 32.33
CA SER A 860 19.29 19.30 32.23
C SER A 860 18.78 20.21 33.35
N GLU A 861 17.51 20.08 33.73
CA GLU A 861 16.94 20.78 34.89
C GLU A 861 17.63 20.37 36.20
N ALA A 862 17.72 19.06 36.47
CA ALA A 862 18.39 18.52 37.65
C ALA A 862 19.86 18.97 37.71
N PHE A 863 20.60 18.86 36.60
CA PHE A 863 21.99 19.32 36.50
C PHE A 863 22.11 20.83 36.76
N SER A 864 21.23 21.66 36.19
CA SER A 864 21.17 23.09 36.49
C SER A 864 20.99 23.36 37.98
N ASN A 865 20.04 22.68 38.63
CA ASN A 865 19.71 22.90 40.04
C ASN A 865 20.83 22.39 40.98
N LEU A 866 21.57 21.37 40.55
CA LEU A 866 22.79 20.87 41.20
C LEU A 866 24.01 21.76 40.93
N GLY A 867 23.92 22.75 40.02
CA GLY A 867 25.03 23.64 39.66
C GLY A 867 26.05 23.03 38.69
N VAL A 868 25.69 21.95 38.01
CA VAL A 868 26.44 21.33 36.91
C VAL A 868 26.28 22.19 35.65
N LYS A 869 27.39 22.52 34.99
CA LYS A 869 27.42 23.29 33.74
C LYS A 869 27.86 22.41 32.58
N SER A 870 27.60 22.85 31.35
CA SER A 870 28.13 22.21 30.13
C SER A 870 29.64 22.07 30.11
N THR A 871 30.37 23.01 30.73
CA THR A 871 31.83 22.91 30.93
C THR A 871 32.23 21.76 31.87
N ASP A 872 31.43 21.45 32.89
CA ASP A 872 31.71 20.33 33.80
C ASP A 872 31.47 18.99 33.08
N VAL A 873 30.38 18.88 32.31
CA VAL A 873 30.08 17.71 31.46
C VAL A 873 31.16 17.51 30.40
N ARG A 874 31.56 18.59 29.71
CA ARG A 874 32.64 18.54 28.73
C ARG A 874 33.99 18.15 29.35
N ALA A 875 34.29 18.60 30.56
CA ALA A 875 35.49 18.20 31.29
C ALA A 875 35.50 16.70 31.61
N VAL A 876 34.36 16.11 31.97
CA VAL A 876 34.26 14.63 32.11
C VAL A 876 34.57 13.95 30.79
N VAL A 877 33.96 14.37 29.67
CA VAL A 877 34.26 13.79 28.35
C VAL A 877 35.75 13.88 28.02
N VAL A 878 36.38 15.06 28.19
CA VAL A 878 37.82 15.25 27.96
C VAL A 878 38.68 14.34 28.86
N ASN A 879 38.29 14.11 30.12
CA ASN A 879 39.00 13.19 31.00
C ASN A 879 38.99 11.75 30.45
N PHE A 880 37.84 11.26 29.95
CA PHE A 880 37.76 9.95 29.30
C PHE A 880 38.59 9.91 28.01
N GLN A 881 38.48 10.93 27.14
CA GLN A 881 39.24 11.01 25.88
C GLN A 881 40.77 10.97 26.12
N ASN A 882 41.26 11.67 27.16
CA ASN A 882 42.67 11.68 27.53
C ASN A 882 43.15 10.36 28.17
N LYS A 883 42.23 9.56 28.74
CA LYS A 883 42.54 8.28 29.39
C LYS A 883 42.61 7.11 28.39
N LEU A 884 41.84 7.18 27.30
CA LEU A 884 41.58 6.08 26.38
C LEU A 884 42.49 6.18 25.14
N LYS A 885 43.30 5.15 24.89
CA LYS A 885 44.33 5.15 23.84
C LYS A 885 43.74 5.07 22.44
N TYR A 886 42.60 4.42 22.28
CA TYR A 886 41.93 4.28 20.98
C TYR A 886 40.86 5.34 20.70
N ASP A 887 40.61 6.31 21.61
CA ASP A 887 39.54 7.31 21.48
C ASP A 887 39.58 8.06 20.15
N GLU A 888 40.73 8.63 19.80
CA GLU A 888 40.91 9.41 18.58
C GLU A 888 40.72 8.56 17.31
N LYS A 889 41.20 7.31 17.32
CA LYS A 889 41.07 6.41 16.18
C LYS A 889 39.62 5.96 15.98
N ALA A 890 38.97 5.54 17.06
CA ALA A 890 37.57 5.13 17.07
C ALA A 890 36.64 6.30 16.73
N THR A 891 36.92 7.50 17.21
CA THR A 891 36.15 8.72 16.87
C THR A 891 36.31 9.06 15.39
N ASN A 892 37.51 8.96 14.81
CA ASN A 892 37.71 9.13 13.37
C ASN A 892 36.97 8.05 12.55
N ALA A 893 37.02 6.79 12.98
CA ALA A 893 36.29 5.68 12.38
C ALA A 893 34.77 5.87 12.40
N LEU A 894 34.21 6.24 13.57
CA LEU A 894 32.78 6.54 13.74
C LEU A 894 32.36 7.78 12.95
N THR A 895 33.17 8.84 12.93
CA THR A 895 32.91 10.04 12.11
C THR A 895 32.80 9.69 10.64
N VAL A 896 33.72 8.87 10.11
CA VAL A 896 33.68 8.40 8.72
C VAL A 896 32.48 7.49 8.46
N ALA A 897 32.12 6.62 9.40
CA ALA A 897 30.94 5.75 9.29
C ALA A 897 29.63 6.57 9.31
N TYR A 898 29.56 7.62 10.13
CA TYR A 898 28.42 8.54 10.23
C TYR A 898 28.27 9.41 8.97
N VAL A 899 29.39 9.92 8.44
CA VAL A 899 29.36 10.57 7.12
C VAL A 899 28.88 9.59 6.05
N ARG A 900 29.38 8.34 6.05
CA ARG A 900 28.96 7.30 5.10
C ARG A 900 27.47 6.92 5.23
N SER A 901 26.89 6.96 6.43
CA SER A 901 25.45 6.71 6.63
C SER A 901 24.58 7.88 6.19
N GLU A 902 25.05 9.12 6.39
CA GLU A 902 24.23 10.33 6.17
C GLU A 902 24.50 11.09 4.87
N VAL A 903 25.46 10.67 4.03
CA VAL A 903 25.67 11.27 2.70
C VAL A 903 24.66 10.77 1.67
N ILE A 904 24.00 11.72 1.02
CA ILE A 904 23.11 11.49 -0.13
C ILE A 904 23.84 11.98 -1.38
N SER A 905 23.94 11.16 -2.43
CA SER A 905 24.47 11.63 -3.71
C SER A 905 23.43 12.42 -4.49
N THR A 906 23.82 13.56 -5.05
CA THR A 906 23.03 14.25 -6.08
C THR A 906 23.77 14.22 -7.41
N THR A 907 23.02 14.02 -8.50
CA THR A 907 23.59 13.79 -9.84
C THR A 907 23.00 14.78 -10.83
N LYS A 908 23.86 15.54 -11.52
CA LYS A 908 23.45 16.32 -12.70
C LYS A 908 23.74 15.48 -13.95
N VAL A 909 22.71 15.16 -14.72
CA VAL A 909 22.82 14.39 -15.97
C VAL A 909 22.71 15.35 -17.14
N THR A 910 23.66 15.31 -18.09
CA THR A 910 23.57 16.10 -19.33
C THR A 910 22.43 15.61 -20.21
N SER A 911 21.86 16.46 -21.07
CA SER A 911 20.77 16.11 -22.00
C SER A 911 21.02 14.83 -22.83
N SER A 912 22.27 14.56 -23.21
CA SER A 912 22.67 13.35 -23.94
C SER A 912 22.84 12.09 -23.09
N GLY A 913 22.68 12.17 -21.75
CA GLY A 913 22.96 11.11 -20.78
C GLY A 913 24.44 10.68 -20.66
N ARG A 914 25.30 11.11 -21.59
CA ARG A 914 26.72 10.72 -21.69
C ARG A 914 27.62 11.22 -20.55
N GLN A 915 27.19 12.22 -19.79
CA GLN A 915 27.92 12.76 -18.65
C GLN A 915 26.99 12.88 -17.45
N HIS A 916 27.45 12.35 -16.33
CA HIS A 916 26.86 12.54 -15.01
C HIS A 916 27.87 13.33 -14.16
N GLU A 917 27.43 14.27 -13.34
CA GLU A 917 28.25 14.97 -12.36
C GLU A 917 27.70 14.71 -10.96
N TYR A 918 28.47 13.94 -10.18
CA TYR A 918 28.11 13.50 -8.83
C TYR A 918 28.69 14.43 -7.77
N THR A 919 27.82 14.83 -6.84
CA THR A 919 28.18 15.55 -5.61
C THR A 919 27.56 14.81 -4.43
N LEU A 920 28.12 14.96 -3.22
CA LEU A 920 27.55 14.40 -2.00
C LEU A 920 27.00 15.52 -1.13
N LYS A 921 25.85 15.29 -0.50
CA LYS A 921 25.27 16.17 0.52
C LYS A 921 25.25 15.47 1.86
N LEU A 922 25.75 16.13 2.89
CA LEU A 922 25.66 15.72 4.29
C LEU A 922 24.66 16.65 4.98
N PHE A 923 23.57 16.08 5.53
CA PHE A 923 22.46 16.86 6.12
C PHE A 923 21.94 18.01 5.22
N GLY A 924 21.79 17.73 3.92
CA GLY A 924 21.31 18.70 2.92
C GLY A 924 22.39 19.62 2.33
N THR A 925 23.52 19.82 3.02
CA THR A 925 24.62 20.68 2.59
C THR A 925 25.66 19.93 1.74
N GLU A 926 26.02 20.50 0.59
CA GLU A 926 26.98 19.88 -0.34
C GLU A 926 28.40 19.84 0.24
N LEU A 927 29.04 18.67 0.22
CA LEU A 927 30.43 18.48 0.60
C LEU A 927 31.36 19.03 -0.50
N PRO A 928 32.32 19.91 -0.20
CA PRO A 928 33.21 20.47 -1.21
C PRO A 928 34.01 19.42 -1.97
N SER A 929 34.03 19.53 -3.29
CA SER A 929 34.79 18.64 -4.18
C SER A 929 36.30 18.62 -3.93
N SER A 930 36.85 19.60 -3.20
CA SER A 930 38.25 19.60 -2.75
C SER A 930 38.56 18.55 -1.67
N TYR A 931 37.54 18.06 -0.95
CA TYR A 931 37.69 17.02 0.09
C TYR A 931 37.30 15.63 -0.40
N LEU A 932 36.60 15.54 -1.53
CA LEU A 932 36.22 14.28 -2.16
C LEU A 932 37.22 13.93 -3.28
N ARG A 933 37.68 12.67 -3.30
CA ARG A 933 38.33 12.09 -4.47
C ARG A 933 37.46 11.00 -5.04
N TRP A 934 36.98 11.24 -6.25
CA TRP A 934 36.21 10.27 -7.02
C TRP A 934 37.12 9.39 -7.88
N LYS A 935 36.81 8.10 -7.95
CA LYS A 935 37.49 7.14 -8.84
C LYS A 935 36.51 6.08 -9.38
N LYS A 936 36.88 5.47 -10.50
CA LYS A 936 36.28 4.20 -10.96
C LYS A 936 36.89 3.05 -10.16
N VAL A 937 36.06 2.16 -9.64
CA VAL A 937 36.48 0.92 -8.95
C VAL A 937 36.46 -0.26 -9.92
N SER A 938 35.37 -0.40 -10.67
CA SER A 938 35.16 -1.51 -11.61
C SER A 938 34.16 -1.14 -12.72
N GLY A 939 33.90 -2.08 -13.63
CA GLY A 939 32.96 -1.93 -14.75
C GLY A 939 33.62 -1.56 -16.07
N SER A 940 32.83 -0.99 -16.98
CA SER A 940 33.22 -0.76 -18.37
C SER A 940 34.50 0.07 -18.50
N LYS A 941 35.38 -0.35 -19.42
CA LYS A 941 36.60 0.38 -19.78
C LYS A 941 36.29 1.79 -20.28
N ASP A 942 35.14 1.96 -20.95
CA ASP A 942 34.76 3.18 -21.64
C ASP A 942 34.18 4.25 -20.70
N VAL A 943 33.84 3.90 -19.46
CA VAL A 943 33.44 4.87 -18.43
C VAL A 943 34.68 5.52 -17.82
N THR A 944 34.77 6.86 -17.87
CA THR A 944 35.85 7.63 -17.25
C THR A 944 35.30 8.42 -16.06
N VAL A 945 35.99 8.37 -14.90
CA VAL A 945 35.62 9.09 -13.68
C VAL A 945 36.72 10.11 -13.37
N ALA A 946 36.40 11.39 -13.38
CA ALA A 946 37.29 12.46 -12.96
C ALA A 946 37.24 12.65 -11.43
N TYR A 947 38.32 13.20 -10.87
CA TYR A 947 38.50 13.35 -9.41
C TYR A 947 37.40 14.15 -8.71
N ASN A 948 36.71 15.03 -9.44
CA ASN A 948 35.66 15.93 -8.95
C ASN A 948 34.23 15.33 -9.01
N GLY A 949 34.07 14.07 -9.42
CA GLY A 949 32.76 13.40 -9.51
C GLY A 949 32.11 13.46 -10.89
N LYS A 950 32.77 14.08 -11.88
CA LYS A 950 32.33 14.03 -13.28
C LYS A 950 32.64 12.66 -13.90
N VAL A 951 31.60 11.93 -14.27
CA VAL A 951 31.66 10.65 -14.97
C VAL A 951 31.22 10.82 -16.42
N THR A 952 31.94 10.21 -17.36
CA THR A 952 31.68 10.38 -18.81
C THR A 952 31.81 9.08 -19.60
N ILE A 953 31.10 9.05 -20.74
CA ILE A 953 31.12 7.97 -21.72
C ILE A 953 31.34 8.54 -23.16
N PRO A 954 32.15 7.90 -24.03
CA PRO A 954 32.44 8.38 -25.39
C PRO A 954 31.19 8.53 -26.28
N LYS A 955 31.25 9.41 -27.30
CA LYS A 955 30.14 9.59 -28.27
C LYS A 955 29.75 8.31 -29.03
N LYS A 956 30.69 7.37 -29.20
CA LYS A 956 30.50 6.11 -29.95
C LYS A 956 30.14 4.92 -29.05
N VAL A 957 29.77 5.16 -27.80
CA VAL A 957 29.40 4.13 -26.83
C VAL A 957 27.94 4.36 -26.45
N GLU A 958 27.11 3.33 -26.61
CA GLU A 958 25.66 3.36 -26.34
C GLU A 958 25.38 3.46 -24.84
N SER A 959 26.09 2.69 -24.04
CA SER A 959 25.98 2.72 -22.58
C SER A 959 27.26 2.22 -21.92
N GLY A 960 27.44 2.58 -20.64
CA GLY A 960 28.55 2.11 -19.83
C GLY A 960 28.18 2.06 -18.36
N THR A 961 28.26 0.87 -17.77
CA THR A 961 28.07 0.62 -16.33
C THR A 961 29.42 0.62 -15.61
N ALA A 962 29.51 1.29 -14.46
CA ALA A 962 30.71 1.30 -13.62
C ALA A 962 30.36 1.48 -12.15
N VAL A 963 31.18 0.89 -11.27
CA VAL A 963 31.16 1.22 -9.85
C VAL A 963 32.04 2.45 -9.64
N ILE A 964 31.44 3.54 -9.17
CA ILE A 964 32.14 4.75 -8.77
C ILE A 964 32.25 4.82 -7.25
N GLN A 965 33.31 5.45 -6.77
CA GLN A 965 33.59 5.57 -5.35
C GLN A 965 34.12 6.97 -5.03
N ALA A 966 33.58 7.60 -4.00
CA ALA A 966 34.15 8.80 -3.40
C ALA A 966 34.88 8.46 -2.11
N THR A 967 36.10 8.97 -1.94
CA THR A 967 36.81 8.98 -0.66
C THR A 967 36.91 10.39 -0.11
N ILE A 968 36.73 10.54 1.21
CA ILE A 968 37.18 11.75 1.90
C ILE A 968 38.70 11.67 2.03
N ILE A 969 39.38 12.73 1.60
CA ILE A 969 40.79 12.97 1.91
C ILE A 969 40.87 13.30 3.40
N ASN A 970 41.56 12.47 4.20
CA ASN A 970 41.81 12.80 5.59
C ASN A 970 42.83 13.97 5.66
N PRO A 971 42.45 15.15 6.16
CA PRO A 971 43.33 16.32 6.18
C PRO A 971 44.27 16.36 7.40
N TYR A 972 44.10 15.47 8.39
CA TYR A 972 45.01 15.31 9.53
C TYR A 972 46.19 14.37 9.23
N GLY A 973 46.23 13.79 8.03
CA GLY A 973 47.11 12.68 7.67
C GLY A 973 46.46 11.31 7.98
N GLY A 974 46.71 10.36 7.08
CA GLY A 974 46.08 9.03 7.10
C GLY A 974 45.62 8.60 5.71
N SER A 975 45.13 7.37 5.58
CA SER A 975 44.52 6.89 4.34
C SER A 975 43.21 7.63 4.03
N ALA A 976 42.96 7.92 2.75
CA ALA A 976 41.67 8.46 2.32
C ALA A 976 40.58 7.38 2.51
N LYS A 977 39.49 7.73 3.18
CA LYS A 977 38.45 6.77 3.60
C LYS A 977 37.24 6.84 2.66
N VAL A 978 36.69 5.69 2.31
CA VAL A 978 35.50 5.59 1.45
C VAL A 978 34.29 6.19 2.16
N VAL A 979 33.54 7.09 1.52
CA VAL A 979 32.27 7.60 2.08
C VAL A 979 31.07 7.33 1.19
N PHE A 980 31.30 6.96 -0.06
CA PHE A 980 30.25 6.64 -1.00
C PHE A 980 30.77 5.64 -2.04
N GLN A 981 29.94 4.67 -2.40
CA GLN A 981 30.19 3.76 -3.51
C GLN A 981 28.85 3.35 -4.14
N GLN A 982 28.72 3.48 -5.46
CA GLN A 982 27.51 3.13 -6.18
C GLN A 982 27.84 2.56 -7.57
N GLU A 983 27.10 1.53 -8.00
CA GLU A 983 27.06 1.14 -9.41
C GLU A 983 26.14 2.08 -10.18
N ILE A 984 26.66 2.66 -11.26
CA ILE A 984 25.95 3.62 -12.10
C ILE A 984 26.00 3.16 -13.55
N THR A 985 24.97 3.49 -14.32
CA THR A 985 24.96 3.28 -15.77
C THR A 985 24.73 4.62 -16.46
N LEU A 986 25.63 4.97 -17.38
CA LEU A 986 25.44 6.09 -18.29
C LEU A 986 24.86 5.55 -19.59
N THR A 987 23.86 6.24 -20.15
CA THR A 987 23.26 5.93 -21.45
C THR A 987 23.45 7.12 -22.39
N ASN A 988 23.78 6.84 -23.64
CA ASN A 988 24.02 7.86 -24.65
C ASN A 988 22.77 8.05 -25.50
N GLY A 989 21.97 9.07 -25.19
CA GLY A 989 20.80 9.47 -25.97
C GLY A 989 21.14 9.93 -27.40
N ASP A 990 22.39 10.36 -27.63
CA ASP A 990 22.90 10.74 -28.96
C ASP A 990 23.46 9.53 -29.76
N PHE A 991 23.28 8.30 -29.28
CA PHE A 991 23.81 7.11 -29.96
C PHE A 991 22.94 6.74 -31.18
N GLU A 992 23.30 7.29 -32.34
CA GLU A 992 22.71 6.90 -33.62
C GLU A 992 23.06 5.44 -33.98
N VAL A 993 22.13 4.53 -33.67
CA VAL A 993 22.09 3.20 -34.28
C VAL A 993 21.65 3.37 -35.73
N ASP A 994 22.35 2.78 -36.71
CA ASP A 994 21.88 2.76 -38.11
C ASP A 994 20.44 2.22 -38.14
N PRO A 995 19.45 3.03 -38.58
CA PRO A 995 18.06 2.61 -38.59
C PRO A 995 17.82 1.34 -39.40
N LYS A 996 18.65 1.06 -40.43
CA LYS A 996 18.59 -0.19 -41.19
C LYS A 996 19.08 -1.39 -40.37
N GLU A 997 20.14 -1.24 -39.58
CA GLU A 997 20.65 -2.31 -38.72
C GLU A 997 19.69 -2.60 -37.55
N ALA A 998 19.09 -1.55 -36.97
CA ALA A 998 18.06 -1.69 -35.94
C ALA A 998 16.82 -2.43 -36.48
N LEU A 999 16.29 -2.03 -37.63
CA LEU A 999 15.17 -2.71 -38.28
C LEU A 999 15.53 -4.15 -38.69
N LYS A 1000 16.76 -4.40 -39.13
CA LYS A 1000 17.26 -5.75 -39.42
C LYS A 1000 17.27 -6.64 -38.18
N LYS A 1001 17.80 -6.16 -37.03
CA LYS A 1001 17.80 -6.93 -35.77
C LYS A 1001 16.38 -7.28 -35.30
N ILE A 1002 15.40 -6.38 -35.49
CA ILE A 1002 14.00 -6.67 -35.18
C ILE A 1002 13.44 -7.73 -36.14
N ALA A 1003 13.75 -7.65 -37.44
CA ALA A 1003 13.34 -8.65 -38.43
C ALA A 1003 13.97 -10.03 -38.17
N ASP A 1004 15.27 -10.09 -37.84
CA ASP A 1004 15.98 -11.32 -37.50
C ASP A 1004 15.42 -11.96 -36.21
N SER A 1005 15.06 -11.14 -35.22
CA SER A 1005 14.41 -11.59 -33.97
C SER A 1005 12.99 -12.14 -34.22
N LEU A 1006 12.22 -11.47 -35.08
CA LEU A 1006 10.90 -11.95 -35.51
C LEU A 1006 11.03 -13.27 -36.27
N ASP A 1007 11.98 -13.39 -37.20
CA ASP A 1007 12.21 -14.62 -37.97
C ASP A 1007 12.58 -15.79 -37.05
N ALA A 1008 13.41 -15.56 -36.02
CA ALA A 1008 13.72 -16.57 -35.01
C ALA A 1008 12.47 -17.01 -34.22
N LYS A 1009 11.60 -16.07 -33.80
CA LYS A 1009 10.33 -16.39 -33.14
C LYS A 1009 9.37 -17.17 -34.05
N LEU A 1010 9.19 -16.73 -35.30
CA LEU A 1010 8.32 -17.40 -36.28
C LEU A 1010 8.86 -18.80 -36.65
N ALA A 1011 10.18 -19.00 -36.66
CA ALA A 1011 10.79 -20.31 -36.84
C ALA A 1011 10.55 -21.26 -35.66
N ASP A 1012 10.63 -20.76 -34.41
CA ASP A 1012 10.27 -21.53 -33.21
C ASP A 1012 8.79 -21.91 -33.20
N ILE A 1013 7.90 -20.95 -33.49
CA ILE A 1013 6.45 -21.21 -33.59
C ILE A 1013 6.15 -22.23 -34.70
N LYS A 1014 6.83 -22.14 -35.86
CA LYS A 1014 6.71 -23.14 -36.92
C LYS A 1014 7.25 -24.52 -36.52
N LYS A 1015 8.23 -24.59 -35.62
CA LYS A 1015 8.72 -25.85 -35.03
C LYS A 1015 7.68 -26.43 -34.05
N LYS A 1016 7.09 -25.60 -33.19
CA LYS A 1016 5.98 -25.98 -32.30
C LYS A 1016 4.79 -26.49 -33.11
N LEU A 1017 4.43 -25.83 -34.21
CA LEU A 1017 3.33 -26.25 -35.10
C LEU A 1017 3.51 -27.68 -35.64
N LYS A 1018 4.74 -28.07 -35.98
CA LYS A 1018 5.07 -29.43 -36.41
C LYS A 1018 5.07 -30.47 -35.27
N ALA A 1019 5.17 -30.02 -34.02
CA ALA A 1019 5.17 -30.86 -32.83
C ALA A 1019 3.80 -30.90 -32.14
N ALA A 1020 2.87 -30.01 -32.52
CA ALA A 1020 1.50 -29.96 -32.04
C ALA A 1020 0.76 -31.24 -32.45
N LYS A 1021 0.10 -31.87 -31.49
CA LYS A 1021 -0.60 -33.16 -31.67
C LYS A 1021 -2.10 -33.00 -31.92
N ASP A 1022 -2.64 -31.82 -31.63
CA ASP A 1022 -4.05 -31.49 -31.58
C ASP A 1022 -4.25 -30.02 -31.98
N ASP A 1023 -5.50 -29.66 -32.26
CA ASP A 1023 -5.83 -28.35 -32.82
C ASP A 1023 -5.85 -27.23 -31.80
N GLU A 1024 -5.91 -27.58 -30.52
CA GLU A 1024 -5.76 -26.66 -29.40
C GLU A 1024 -4.31 -26.15 -29.31
N GLN A 1025 -3.32 -27.06 -29.38
CA GLN A 1025 -1.91 -26.70 -29.49
C GLN A 1025 -1.62 -25.89 -30.76
N LYS A 1026 -2.28 -26.19 -31.89
CA LYS A 1026 -2.14 -25.37 -33.11
C LYS A 1026 -2.79 -23.98 -32.93
N ALA A 1027 -3.97 -23.89 -32.33
CA ALA A 1027 -4.69 -22.64 -32.12
C ALA A 1027 -3.93 -21.68 -31.18
N GLN A 1028 -3.29 -22.20 -30.13
CA GLN A 1028 -2.45 -21.40 -29.24
C GLN A 1028 -1.29 -20.69 -29.99
N LEU A 1029 -0.77 -21.31 -31.06
CA LEU A 1029 0.28 -20.72 -31.89
C LEU A 1029 -0.21 -19.54 -32.75
N ILE A 1030 -1.52 -19.42 -33.01
CA ILE A 1030 -2.11 -18.21 -33.62
C ILE A 1030 -1.86 -17.01 -32.70
N VAL A 1031 -2.10 -17.17 -31.40
CA VAL A 1031 -1.87 -16.13 -30.38
C VAL A 1031 -0.39 -15.76 -30.29
N GLU A 1032 0.52 -16.76 -30.24
CA GLU A 1032 1.97 -16.51 -30.24
C GLU A 1032 2.44 -15.72 -31.49
N VAL A 1033 1.90 -16.02 -32.67
CA VAL A 1033 2.24 -15.29 -33.91
C VAL A 1033 1.68 -13.87 -33.92
N VAL A 1034 0.45 -13.65 -33.44
CA VAL A 1034 -0.15 -12.32 -33.31
C VAL A 1034 0.61 -11.45 -32.29
N GLN A 1035 1.02 -12.04 -31.17
CA GLN A 1035 1.83 -11.36 -30.16
C GLN A 1035 3.22 -10.99 -30.74
N ALA A 1036 3.92 -11.94 -31.38
CA ALA A 1036 5.21 -11.68 -32.02
C ALA A 1036 5.14 -10.55 -33.06
N ARG A 1037 4.03 -10.44 -33.81
CA ARG A 1037 3.76 -9.32 -34.71
C ARG A 1037 3.64 -7.99 -33.97
N SER A 1038 2.84 -7.94 -32.90
CA SER A 1038 2.60 -6.72 -32.12
C SER A 1038 3.90 -6.19 -31.52
N GLU A 1039 4.69 -7.06 -30.90
CA GLU A 1039 6.01 -6.74 -30.35
C GLU A 1039 6.97 -6.19 -31.42
N ALA A 1040 7.07 -6.86 -32.58
CA ALA A 1040 7.95 -6.42 -33.66
C ALA A 1040 7.52 -5.06 -34.24
N VAL A 1041 6.22 -4.82 -34.45
CA VAL A 1041 5.70 -3.52 -34.93
C VAL A 1041 5.96 -2.41 -33.91
N ASN A 1042 5.77 -2.67 -32.62
CA ASN A 1042 6.05 -1.71 -31.56
C ASN A 1042 7.55 -1.35 -31.48
N LEU A 1043 8.44 -2.31 -31.70
CA LEU A 1043 9.88 -2.06 -31.79
C LEU A 1043 10.23 -1.26 -33.06
N ILE A 1044 9.66 -1.58 -34.23
CA ILE A 1044 9.88 -0.83 -35.48
C ILE A 1044 9.45 0.63 -35.34
N ASN A 1045 8.31 0.89 -34.69
CA ASN A 1045 7.81 2.25 -34.46
C ASN A 1045 8.76 3.08 -33.58
N LYS A 1046 9.51 2.44 -32.67
CA LYS A 1046 10.49 3.08 -31.77
C LYS A 1046 11.85 3.36 -32.42
N VAL A 1047 12.20 2.75 -33.55
CA VAL A 1047 13.45 3.06 -34.26
C VAL A 1047 13.41 4.50 -34.81
N ASN A 1048 14.51 5.25 -34.75
CA ASN A 1048 14.61 6.56 -35.40
C ASN A 1048 14.83 6.43 -36.92
N ALA A 1049 13.84 5.90 -37.63
CA ALA A 1049 13.84 5.67 -39.07
C ALA A 1049 12.82 6.56 -39.80
N THR A 1050 13.05 6.84 -41.08
CA THR A 1050 12.05 7.50 -41.94
C THR A 1050 10.77 6.66 -42.01
N SER A 1051 9.61 7.32 -42.14
CA SER A 1051 8.30 6.64 -42.22
C SER A 1051 8.25 5.61 -43.36
N ALA A 1052 8.96 5.85 -44.47
CA ALA A 1052 9.10 4.91 -45.57
C ALA A 1052 9.81 3.60 -45.15
N LEU A 1053 10.91 3.68 -44.38
CA LEU A 1053 11.62 2.50 -43.86
C LEU A 1053 10.78 1.76 -42.81
N LYS A 1054 10.10 2.48 -41.90
CA LYS A 1054 9.17 1.87 -40.93
C LYS A 1054 8.04 1.13 -41.61
N ASN A 1055 7.35 1.77 -42.56
CA ASN A 1055 6.23 1.19 -43.28
C ASN A 1055 6.66 -0.04 -44.09
N LYS A 1056 7.85 -0.01 -44.72
CA LYS A 1056 8.43 -1.19 -45.38
C LYS A 1056 8.62 -2.35 -44.40
N ALA A 1057 9.30 -2.13 -43.28
CA ALA A 1057 9.55 -3.16 -42.27
C ALA A 1057 8.25 -3.70 -41.62
N ILE A 1058 7.26 -2.84 -41.38
CA ILE A 1058 5.93 -3.23 -40.87
C ILE A 1058 5.20 -4.12 -41.89
N ASN A 1059 5.27 -3.79 -43.18
CA ASN A 1059 4.63 -4.58 -44.23
C ASN A 1059 5.33 -5.93 -44.45
N GLU A 1060 6.66 -5.98 -44.37
CA GLU A 1060 7.42 -7.23 -44.38
C GLU A 1060 7.09 -8.10 -43.15
N THR A 1061 6.99 -7.50 -41.96
CA THR A 1061 6.53 -8.14 -40.72
C THR A 1061 5.12 -8.73 -40.87
N LYS A 1062 4.15 -7.93 -41.36
CA LYS A 1062 2.79 -8.38 -41.64
C LYS A 1062 2.76 -9.55 -42.63
N SER A 1063 3.53 -9.49 -43.70
CA SER A 1063 3.59 -10.54 -44.73
C SER A 1063 4.11 -11.87 -44.16
N LYS A 1064 5.22 -11.83 -43.42
CA LYS A 1064 5.81 -13.01 -42.76
C LYS A 1064 4.85 -13.65 -41.76
N VAL A 1065 4.22 -12.82 -40.92
CA VAL A 1065 3.22 -13.25 -39.93
C VAL A 1065 2.00 -13.86 -40.60
N ASN A 1066 1.38 -13.16 -41.55
CA ASN A 1066 0.18 -13.65 -42.21
C ASN A 1066 0.43 -14.98 -42.92
N LYS A 1067 1.61 -15.18 -43.53
CA LYS A 1067 1.99 -16.47 -44.14
C LYS A 1067 2.02 -17.61 -43.12
N LEU A 1068 2.54 -17.39 -41.91
CA LEU A 1068 2.55 -18.42 -40.86
C LEU A 1068 1.15 -18.63 -40.27
N LEU A 1069 0.36 -17.57 -40.06
CA LEU A 1069 -1.05 -17.67 -39.64
C LEU A 1069 -1.87 -18.50 -40.63
N THR A 1070 -1.78 -18.22 -41.93
CA THR A 1070 -2.45 -19.02 -42.97
C THR A 1070 -1.99 -20.47 -42.93
N THR A 1071 -0.71 -20.73 -42.63
CA THR A 1071 -0.21 -22.11 -42.47
C THR A 1071 -0.86 -22.79 -41.26
N ILE A 1072 -0.86 -22.16 -40.08
CA ILE A 1072 -1.46 -22.69 -38.85
C ILE A 1072 -2.95 -22.98 -39.05
N ILE A 1073 -3.70 -22.01 -39.59
CA ILE A 1073 -5.14 -22.16 -39.87
C ILE A 1073 -5.41 -23.28 -40.89
N SER A 1074 -4.58 -23.41 -41.92
CA SER A 1074 -4.73 -24.51 -42.91
C SER A 1074 -4.41 -25.88 -42.32
N GLU A 1075 -3.51 -25.96 -41.34
CA GLU A 1075 -3.20 -27.21 -40.62
C GLU A 1075 -4.26 -27.56 -39.56
N ILE A 1076 -5.03 -26.58 -39.06
CA ILE A 1076 -6.21 -26.81 -38.20
C ILE A 1076 -7.42 -27.25 -39.03
N MET A 1077 -7.65 -26.67 -40.22
CA MET A 1077 -8.78 -27.06 -41.09
C MET A 1077 -8.57 -28.38 -41.85
N ARG A 1078 -7.51 -29.14 -41.55
CA ARG A 1078 -7.15 -30.41 -42.22
C ARG A 1078 -7.17 -31.62 -41.29
N SER A 1079 -7.16 -31.37 -39.99
CA SER A 1079 -7.38 -32.33 -38.91
C SER A 1079 -8.87 -32.49 -38.62
#